data_AF-A0A8J2LJS6-F1
#
_entry.id   AF-A0A8J2LJS6-F1
#
_cell.length_a   1.000
_cell.length_b   1.000
_cell.length_c   1.000
_cell.angle_alpha   90.00
_cell.angle_beta   90.00
_cell.angle_gamma   90.00
#
_symmetry.space_group_name_H-M   'P 1'
#
loop_
_entity.id
_entity.type
_entity.pdbx_description
1 polymer ?
#
loop_
_entity_poly.entity_id
_entity_poly.type
_entity_poly.pdbx_seq_one_letter_code
_entity_poly.pdbx_strand_id
1 'polypeptide(L)'
;MTCRHSKTLHMFHMTSLNLVQRGPCFGCWSKYNWFLWKSIEFGRGKNMPGDGDVSPGEEPESGIQNVSSNGFQYEKSDTAQEALNALNVEYSRLKEQYEALAKSKDSTVMRYANSEKEVIKLRKDLENSDKHIKSLMKDAELMSQKNKQLTVERNRLFQMSESKSNVIEEENRRLRIRVEDLQNELKGVEITKSQFLKDFTKEKNSLHDKVEQYAKQNSELQQELEKAGSDIEELRQRNVEAEEVDNLQKECDKLKEDLSSKEFIIKWTQDRVLALECECEQVRHHNVELLNDMSTCRSKEIELLAYTQQVTEKNVSLQSKLSSLEAKVSALEEDNKRMSTKIEESSGEAKGFERTLSIEKKGFSEEKQTLLDEIEEQKGQIFMLQQQLDEARGEIVLLKKKHDSSLKELSKELRRQIKDSSSLEGMSQSSRASSCSSLNTIETNPNKQNKTPELSLPERQDIELPVIPDQQVLVERILKLQRVLVKKQEKVDFLQDHGNQLVDELQKKCKIIQAYAMSQDPGALSSDLSDQSKAEVVKYGGVMASLYSSKPSDEGLTLELSLQINSKLQAVLEDALLKNITLKENISTLGAEIFKLTELNKQLQDKMETLGDKTVLQIFRSNLIYKSFRVFFVPIESHRLVNIGVDGSAIVFNVEELTLIRDVFSTILYLGC
;
A
#
# COMPACT_ATOMS: atom_id res chain seq x y z
N MET A 1 10.92 -2.65 43.71
CA MET A 1 9.71 -3.11 44.45
C MET A 1 8.93 -3.99 43.50
N THR A 2 8.31 -5.12 43.87
CA THR A 2 7.97 -5.66 45.20
C THR A 2 8.51 -7.09 45.43
N CYS A 3 8.73 -7.47 46.69
CA CYS A 3 9.18 -8.83 47.05
C CYS A 3 8.02 -9.82 47.23
N ARG A 4 8.29 -11.13 47.05
CA ARG A 4 7.71 -12.19 47.88
C ARG A 4 8.68 -13.37 48.01
N HIS A 5 8.73 -13.98 49.20
CA HIS A 5 9.47 -15.22 49.48
C HIS A 5 8.62 -16.44 49.11
N SER A 6 9.28 -17.56 48.82
CA SER A 6 8.97 -18.82 49.53
C SER A 6 10.18 -19.78 49.53
N LYS A 7 10.26 -20.63 50.56
CA LYS A 7 11.18 -21.78 50.67
C LYS A 7 10.43 -22.98 51.25
N THR A 8 10.14 -24.00 50.45
CA THR A 8 9.84 -25.38 50.85
C THR A 8 10.08 -26.27 49.62
N LEU A 9 10.99 -27.25 49.60
CA LEU A 9 11.16 -28.45 50.44
C LEU A 9 10.24 -29.60 50.00
N HIS A 10 10.82 -30.65 49.42
CA HIS A 10 10.19 -31.96 49.28
C HIS A 10 11.21 -33.12 49.21
N MET A 11 10.90 -34.17 49.99
CA MET A 11 11.28 -35.60 50.03
C MET A 11 12.61 -36.13 49.44
N PHE A 12 13.35 -37.05 50.08
CA PHE A 12 13.03 -38.40 50.65
C PHE A 12 12.83 -39.53 49.62
N HIS A 13 13.28 -40.75 50.00
CA HIS A 13 13.49 -42.00 49.22
C HIS A 13 14.86 -42.15 48.53
N MET A 14 15.54 -43.32 48.54
CA MET A 14 15.43 -44.51 49.41
C MET A 14 16.64 -45.46 49.21
N THR A 15 16.96 -46.32 50.20
CA THR A 15 17.69 -47.62 50.07
C THR A 15 19.15 -47.60 49.53
N SER A 16 20.03 -48.61 49.76
CA SER A 16 19.99 -49.83 50.61
C SER A 16 21.39 -50.44 50.85
N LEU A 17 21.52 -51.15 51.98
CA LEU A 17 22.33 -52.38 52.21
C LEU A 17 23.89 -52.40 52.14
N ASN A 18 24.45 -53.28 52.98
CA ASN A 18 25.74 -53.98 52.87
C ASN A 18 27.06 -53.17 53.02
N LEU A 19 28.13 -53.68 53.67
CA LEU A 19 28.28 -54.79 54.64
C LEU A 19 29.64 -54.65 55.37
N VAL A 20 29.81 -55.35 56.51
CA VAL A 20 31.09 -55.88 57.06
C VAL A 20 32.13 -54.90 57.68
N GLN A 21 32.47 -55.23 58.93
CA GLN A 21 33.74 -55.01 59.66
C GLN A 21 34.42 -53.63 59.69
N ARG A 22 34.33 -52.98 60.87
CA ARG A 22 35.46 -52.24 61.46
C ARG A 22 35.93 -52.93 62.74
N GLY A 23 37.22 -53.21 62.80
CA GLY A 23 37.94 -53.57 64.02
C GLY A 23 39.44 -53.45 63.76
N PRO A 24 40.16 -52.71 64.63
CA PRO A 24 41.39 -53.28 65.18
C PRO A 24 41.60 -52.88 66.66
N CYS A 25 42.77 -53.26 67.19
CA CYS A 25 43.37 -52.77 68.43
C CYS A 25 42.75 -53.25 69.76
N PHE A 26 43.23 -54.39 70.25
CA PHE A 26 44.02 -54.46 71.50
C PHE A 26 44.87 -55.74 71.53
N GLY A 27 46.13 -55.65 71.97
CA GLY A 27 47.05 -56.81 72.04
C GLY A 27 48.52 -56.43 71.86
N CYS A 28 49.19 -56.00 72.94
CA CYS A 28 50.63 -55.72 72.92
C CYS A 28 51.48 -57.00 73.10
N TRP A 29 52.75 -56.91 72.70
CA TRP A 29 53.76 -57.96 72.91
C TRP A 29 54.19 -58.11 74.38
N SER A 30 54.29 -59.37 74.81
CA SER A 30 55.40 -60.00 75.57
C SER A 30 56.38 -59.12 76.38
N LYS A 31 56.53 -59.41 77.69
CA LYS A 31 57.81 -59.81 78.36
C LYS A 31 57.67 -60.07 79.88
N TYR A 32 58.81 -60.44 80.51
CA TYR A 32 59.08 -60.76 81.93
C TYR A 32 58.68 -62.18 82.39
N ASN A 33 59.56 -63.14 82.75
CA ASN A 33 61.02 -63.26 83.00
C ASN A 33 61.53 -63.16 84.47
N TRP A 34 62.43 -64.10 84.84
CA TRP A 34 63.23 -64.22 86.10
C TRP A 34 62.45 -64.55 87.40
N PHE A 35 63.03 -65.08 88.50
CA PHE A 35 64.42 -65.00 89.05
C PHE A 35 64.70 -66.03 90.20
N LEU A 36 65.98 -66.33 90.56
CA LEU A 36 66.54 -66.70 91.91
C LEU A 36 66.04 -68.00 92.66
N TRP A 37 66.71 -68.64 93.66
CA TRP A 37 68.14 -68.81 94.05
C TRP A 37 68.34 -69.94 95.14
N LYS A 38 69.49 -70.63 95.13
CA LYS A 38 70.39 -70.98 96.28
C LYS A 38 70.00 -71.88 97.51
N SER A 39 70.80 -72.96 97.67
CA SER A 39 71.35 -73.65 98.89
C SER A 39 70.49 -74.31 100.00
N ILE A 40 70.91 -75.54 100.38
CA ILE A 40 71.33 -76.05 101.74
C ILE A 40 71.66 -77.57 101.57
N GLU A 41 72.89 -78.06 101.79
CA GLU A 41 73.43 -78.68 103.05
C GLU A 41 72.66 -79.95 103.50
N PHE A 42 73.23 -81.15 103.78
CA PHE A 42 74.58 -81.72 103.99
C PHE A 42 74.82 -82.97 103.08
N GLY A 43 75.94 -83.74 103.10
CA GLY A 43 77.26 -83.60 103.73
C GLY A 43 77.85 -84.91 104.35
N ARG A 44 79.12 -85.26 104.03
CA ARG A 44 79.97 -86.41 104.52
C ARG A 44 79.67 -87.79 103.87
N GLY A 45 80.62 -88.74 103.77
CA GLY A 45 82.04 -88.75 104.18
C GLY A 45 82.88 -89.90 103.57
N LYS A 46 84.22 -89.76 103.58
CA LYS A 46 85.25 -90.60 102.93
C LYS A 46 85.67 -91.85 103.74
N ASN A 47 86.23 -92.90 103.11
CA ASN A 47 87.67 -93.29 103.23
C ASN A 47 88.08 -94.62 102.53
N MET A 48 89.39 -94.72 102.26
CA MET A 48 90.29 -95.86 101.93
C MET A 48 91.53 -95.73 102.87
N PRO A 49 92.70 -96.45 102.80
CA PRO A 49 93.14 -97.61 101.99
C PRO A 49 93.92 -98.74 102.78
N GLY A 50 94.41 -99.77 102.06
CA GLY A 50 95.65 -100.57 102.32
C GLY A 50 95.68 -101.63 103.44
N ASP A 51 96.73 -102.46 103.62
CA ASP A 51 97.78 -103.01 102.72
C ASP A 51 98.67 -104.07 103.48
N GLY A 52 99.08 -105.19 102.83
CA GLY A 52 100.18 -106.12 103.23
C GLY A 52 100.06 -106.97 104.54
N ASP A 53 100.95 -107.95 104.86
CA ASP A 53 101.87 -108.76 104.02
C ASP A 53 102.47 -110.02 104.74
N VAL A 54 102.91 -111.04 103.98
CA VAL A 54 103.97 -112.11 104.21
C VAL A 54 104.18 -112.88 105.57
N SER A 55 103.97 -114.22 105.54
CA SER A 55 104.74 -115.40 106.10
C SER A 55 105.36 -115.39 107.56
N PRO A 56 106.18 -116.37 108.05
CA PRO A 56 106.59 -117.74 107.62
C PRO A 56 106.56 -118.89 108.71
N GLY A 57 106.89 -120.14 108.32
CA GLY A 57 107.41 -121.26 109.17
C GLY A 57 106.43 -121.96 110.16
N GLU A 58 106.73 -123.11 110.78
CA GLU A 58 107.59 -124.29 110.45
C GLU A 58 107.18 -125.50 111.36
N GLU A 59 107.95 -126.61 111.39
CA GLU A 59 107.69 -127.92 112.06
C GLU A 59 107.83 -127.90 113.64
N PRO A 60 107.60 -128.98 114.48
CA PRO A 60 107.74 -130.44 114.20
C PRO A 60 106.88 -131.50 115.01
N GLU A 61 107.17 -132.78 114.69
CA GLU A 61 107.15 -134.04 115.51
C GLU A 61 106.33 -134.12 116.83
N SER A 62 105.41 -135.10 117.03
CA SER A 62 105.69 -136.51 117.44
C SER A 62 104.38 -137.19 117.96
N GLY A 63 104.25 -138.49 118.30
CA GLY A 63 105.10 -139.68 118.11
C GLY A 63 104.74 -140.91 119.00
N ILE A 64 105.02 -142.14 118.51
CA ILE A 64 105.43 -143.38 119.24
C ILE A 64 104.39 -144.29 119.98
N GLN A 65 104.34 -145.57 119.53
CA GLN A 65 103.96 -146.88 120.16
C GLN A 65 102.51 -147.09 120.71
N ASN A 66 101.80 -148.24 120.57
CA ASN A 66 102.09 -149.71 120.46
C ASN A 66 102.33 -150.39 121.85
N VAL A 67 101.86 -151.60 122.21
CA VAL A 67 101.18 -152.72 121.50
C VAL A 67 99.70 -152.88 121.98
N SER A 68 98.98 -154.01 122.19
CA SER A 68 99.19 -155.49 122.24
C SER A 68 97.89 -156.26 121.90
N SER A 69 97.87 -157.61 121.96
CA SER A 69 96.85 -158.48 121.30
C SER A 69 96.35 -159.71 122.10
N ASN A 70 95.19 -160.24 121.66
CA ASN A 70 94.74 -161.67 121.65
C ASN A 70 94.37 -162.45 122.95
N GLY A 71 93.70 -163.61 122.73
CA GLY A 71 93.31 -164.64 123.73
C GLY A 71 94.41 -165.70 124.01
N PHE A 72 94.16 -166.94 124.46
CA PHE A 72 92.95 -167.80 124.34
C PHE A 72 92.76 -168.74 125.59
N GLN A 73 92.30 -169.99 125.42
CA GLN A 73 91.79 -170.92 126.47
C GLN A 73 92.75 -172.07 126.86
N TYR A 74 92.48 -172.75 128.02
CA TYR A 74 92.48 -174.21 128.34
C TYR A 74 93.52 -175.20 127.68
N GLU A 75 94.03 -176.29 128.30
CA GLU A 75 93.80 -177.00 129.58
C GLU A 75 94.99 -177.94 129.95
N LYS A 76 95.05 -178.42 131.22
CA LYS A 76 95.73 -179.62 131.79
C LYS A 76 97.06 -180.19 131.21
N SER A 77 98.12 -180.03 132.02
CA SER A 77 99.14 -181.00 132.50
C SER A 77 99.74 -182.10 131.58
N ASP A 78 101.06 -182.34 131.76
CA ASP A 78 101.60 -183.60 132.32
C ASP A 78 103.16 -183.57 132.36
N THR A 79 103.82 -184.68 132.72
CA THR A 79 105.28 -184.73 132.93
C THR A 79 106.12 -184.51 131.66
N ALA A 80 106.78 -183.35 131.60
CA ALA A 80 108.12 -183.10 131.01
C ALA A 80 108.33 -183.11 129.48
N GLN A 81 107.31 -183.28 128.64
CA GLN A 81 107.46 -183.19 127.16
C GLN A 81 107.51 -181.73 126.62
N GLU A 82 107.39 -180.73 127.49
CA GLU A 82 106.96 -179.35 127.16
C GLU A 82 108.02 -178.46 126.45
N ALA A 83 109.25 -178.95 126.26
CA ALA A 83 110.41 -178.07 126.00
C ALA A 83 110.57 -177.49 124.57
N LEU A 84 110.12 -178.17 123.51
CA LEU A 84 110.50 -177.79 122.12
C LEU A 84 109.35 -177.27 121.24
N ASN A 85 108.08 -177.44 121.64
CA ASN A 85 106.94 -176.83 120.93
C ASN A 85 107.03 -175.29 120.88
N ALA A 86 107.72 -174.67 121.84
CA ALA A 86 108.03 -173.24 121.86
C ALA A 86 108.72 -172.76 120.56
N LEU A 87 109.57 -173.58 119.94
CA LEU A 87 110.31 -173.22 118.72
C LEU A 87 109.37 -173.03 117.50
N ASN A 88 108.28 -173.79 117.46
CA ASN A 88 107.31 -173.73 116.35
C ASN A 88 106.33 -172.53 116.49
N VAL A 89 106.11 -172.08 117.73
CA VAL A 89 105.31 -170.88 118.05
C VAL A 89 106.03 -169.60 117.64
N GLU A 90 107.33 -169.46 117.97
CA GLU A 90 108.15 -168.31 117.54
C GLU A 90 108.24 -168.20 116.01
N TYR A 91 108.40 -169.32 115.30
CA TYR A 91 108.42 -169.30 113.82
C TYR A 91 107.11 -168.76 113.20
N SER A 92 105.97 -169.10 113.80
CA SER A 92 104.66 -168.60 113.34
C SER A 92 104.47 -167.10 113.64
N ARG A 93 104.87 -166.69 114.85
CA ARG A 93 104.84 -165.29 115.33
C ARG A 93 105.71 -164.36 114.49
N LEU A 94 106.87 -164.82 114.03
CA LEU A 94 107.76 -164.02 113.17
C LEU A 94 107.15 -163.76 111.77
N LYS A 95 106.36 -164.71 111.26
CA LYS A 95 105.67 -164.57 109.97
C LYS A 95 104.57 -163.50 110.00
N GLU A 96 103.75 -163.47 111.06
CA GLU A 96 102.68 -162.46 111.21
C GLU A 96 103.24 -161.03 111.26
N GLN A 97 104.39 -160.83 111.93
CA GLN A 97 105.04 -159.52 112.01
C GLN A 97 105.52 -159.04 110.64
N TYR A 98 106.02 -159.93 109.78
CA TYR A 98 106.44 -159.60 108.41
C TYR A 98 105.24 -159.21 107.52
N GLU A 99 104.13 -159.95 107.60
CA GLU A 99 102.90 -159.63 106.85
C GLU A 99 102.24 -158.33 107.31
N ALA A 100 102.35 -157.96 108.60
CA ALA A 100 101.89 -156.68 109.13
C ALA A 100 102.74 -155.50 108.61
N LEU A 101 104.07 -155.66 108.57
CA LEU A 101 105.00 -154.66 108.04
C LEU A 101 104.77 -154.39 106.54
N ALA A 102 104.51 -155.43 105.74
CA ALA A 102 104.17 -155.29 104.33
C ALA A 102 102.90 -154.42 104.12
N LYS A 103 101.81 -154.74 104.82
CA LYS A 103 100.53 -154.00 104.74
C LYS A 103 100.67 -152.53 105.18
N SER A 104 101.55 -152.24 106.15
CA SER A 104 101.84 -150.87 106.60
C SER A 104 102.55 -150.02 105.53
N LYS A 105 103.52 -150.62 104.80
CA LYS A 105 104.19 -149.97 103.67
C LYS A 105 103.19 -149.59 102.58
N ASP A 106 102.32 -150.52 102.18
CA ASP A 106 101.36 -150.29 101.10
C ASP A 106 100.29 -149.24 101.46
N SER A 107 99.87 -149.19 102.74
CA SER A 107 99.01 -148.12 103.27
C SER A 107 99.62 -146.72 103.13
N THR A 108 100.95 -146.62 103.20
CA THR A 108 101.68 -145.34 103.14
C THR A 108 101.75 -144.82 101.70
N VAL A 109 102.07 -145.69 100.73
CA VAL A 109 102.13 -145.34 99.29
C VAL A 109 100.77 -144.85 98.79
N MET A 110 99.68 -145.50 99.19
CA MET A 110 98.32 -145.11 98.79
C MET A 110 97.87 -143.74 99.32
N ARG A 111 98.41 -143.27 100.46
CA ARG A 111 98.16 -141.90 100.95
C ARG A 111 98.89 -140.89 100.07
N TYR A 112 100.17 -141.15 99.78
CA TYR A 112 101.00 -140.24 98.97
C TYR A 112 100.44 -140.06 97.55
N ALA A 113 99.99 -141.16 96.92
CA ALA A 113 99.35 -141.11 95.60
C ALA A 113 98.04 -140.29 95.59
N ASN A 114 97.29 -140.28 96.69
CA ASN A 114 96.08 -139.46 96.82
C ASN A 114 96.39 -137.97 97.08
N SER A 115 97.42 -137.64 97.86
CA SER A 115 97.84 -136.23 98.03
C SER A 115 98.39 -135.63 96.74
N GLU A 116 99.20 -136.39 95.98
CA GLU A 116 99.72 -135.97 94.67
C GLU A 116 98.58 -135.60 93.71
N LYS A 117 97.51 -136.42 93.69
CA LYS A 117 96.32 -136.24 92.85
C LYS A 117 95.53 -134.97 93.19
N GLU A 118 95.40 -134.61 94.47
CA GLU A 118 94.74 -133.35 94.87
C GLU A 118 95.60 -132.12 94.51
N VAL A 119 96.92 -132.18 94.67
CA VAL A 119 97.84 -131.12 94.22
C VAL A 119 97.73 -130.89 92.70
N ILE A 120 97.60 -131.97 91.91
CA ILE A 120 97.41 -131.88 90.46
C ILE A 120 96.07 -131.22 90.09
N LYS A 121 94.97 -131.49 90.82
CA LYS A 121 93.70 -130.74 90.63
C LYS A 121 93.89 -129.25 90.88
N LEU A 122 94.39 -128.89 92.07
CA LEU A 122 94.49 -127.50 92.51
C LEU A 122 95.35 -126.65 91.56
N ARG A 123 96.45 -127.23 91.03
CA ARG A 123 97.26 -126.59 89.97
C ARG A 123 96.46 -126.35 88.69
N LYS A 124 95.62 -127.31 88.27
CA LYS A 124 94.81 -127.22 87.05
C LYS A 124 93.67 -126.22 87.17
N ASP A 125 93.04 -126.15 88.34
CA ASP A 125 91.97 -125.19 88.62
C ASP A 125 92.52 -123.76 88.71
N LEU A 126 93.70 -123.57 89.32
CA LEU A 126 94.45 -122.31 89.28
C LEU A 126 94.77 -121.87 87.84
N GLU A 127 95.28 -122.78 87.00
CA GLU A 127 95.59 -122.49 85.59
C GLU A 127 94.34 -122.11 84.78
N ASN A 128 93.17 -122.66 85.12
CA ASN A 128 91.89 -122.31 84.50
C ASN A 128 91.39 -120.93 84.95
N SER A 129 91.50 -120.60 86.24
CA SER A 129 91.15 -119.27 86.77
C SER A 129 92.03 -118.17 86.16
N ASP A 130 93.33 -118.43 86.02
CA ASP A 130 94.30 -117.49 85.47
C ASP A 130 94.05 -117.21 83.96
N LYS A 131 93.61 -118.22 83.20
CA LYS A 131 93.11 -118.05 81.81
C LYS A 131 91.83 -117.19 81.76
N HIS A 132 90.92 -117.34 82.71
CA HIS A 132 89.68 -116.56 82.76
C HIS A 132 89.96 -115.08 83.04
N ILE A 133 90.83 -114.77 84.01
CA ILE A 133 91.28 -113.39 84.30
C ILE A 133 91.92 -112.75 83.05
N LYS A 134 92.79 -113.48 82.34
CA LYS A 134 93.42 -113.02 81.09
C LYS A 134 92.44 -112.80 79.93
N SER A 135 91.25 -113.40 79.95
CA SER A 135 90.15 -113.06 79.03
C SER A 135 89.49 -111.74 79.45
N LEU A 136 89.04 -111.64 80.71
CA LEU A 136 88.34 -110.46 81.23
C LEU A 136 89.17 -109.17 81.11
N MET A 137 90.50 -109.25 81.26
CA MET A 137 91.39 -108.11 81.02
C MET A 137 91.34 -107.63 79.56
N LYS A 138 91.37 -108.53 78.57
CA LYS A 138 91.26 -108.18 77.14
C LYS A 138 89.90 -107.59 76.82
N ASP A 139 88.83 -108.12 77.40
CA ASP A 139 87.47 -107.61 77.22
C ASP A 139 87.33 -106.19 77.80
N ALA A 140 87.94 -105.93 78.96
CA ALA A 140 87.99 -104.59 79.56
C ALA A 140 88.79 -103.59 78.71
N GLU A 141 89.94 -103.99 78.14
CA GLU A 141 90.71 -103.17 77.21
C GLU A 141 89.92 -102.84 75.93
N LEU A 142 89.24 -103.82 75.34
CA LEU A 142 88.39 -103.65 74.17
C LEU A 142 87.25 -102.64 74.43
N MET A 143 86.60 -102.74 75.59
CA MET A 143 85.52 -101.82 75.99
C MET A 143 86.05 -100.41 76.30
N SER A 144 87.26 -100.29 76.84
CA SER A 144 87.97 -99.01 77.01
C SER A 144 88.27 -98.33 75.66
N GLN A 145 88.71 -99.10 74.66
CA GLN A 145 88.91 -98.58 73.29
C GLN A 145 87.60 -98.13 72.64
N LYS A 146 86.52 -98.92 72.74
CA LYS A 146 85.18 -98.56 72.23
C LYS A 146 84.65 -97.27 72.86
N ASN A 147 84.78 -97.09 74.17
CA ASN A 147 84.35 -95.86 74.85
C ASN A 147 85.12 -94.62 74.35
N LYS A 148 86.42 -94.74 74.06
CA LYS A 148 87.22 -93.66 73.45
C LYS A 148 86.72 -93.30 72.05
N GLN A 149 86.44 -94.30 71.21
CA GLN A 149 85.89 -94.10 69.86
C GLN A 149 84.52 -93.40 69.91
N LEU A 150 83.58 -93.90 70.72
CA LEU A 150 82.25 -93.30 70.89
C LEU A 150 82.31 -91.86 71.44
N THR A 151 83.29 -91.55 72.30
CA THR A 151 83.50 -90.17 72.78
C THR A 151 83.95 -89.23 71.66
N VAL A 152 84.83 -89.69 70.76
CA VAL A 152 85.25 -88.91 69.59
C VAL A 152 84.10 -88.72 68.60
N GLU A 153 83.31 -89.77 68.32
CA GLU A 153 82.13 -89.64 67.46
C GLU A 153 81.06 -88.72 68.05
N ARG A 154 80.78 -88.80 69.36
CA ARG A 154 79.88 -87.87 70.05
C ARG A 154 80.30 -86.42 69.84
N ASN A 155 81.59 -86.12 70.03
CA ASN A 155 82.11 -84.76 69.91
C ASN A 155 82.07 -84.26 68.45
N ARG A 156 82.36 -85.13 67.48
CA ARG A 156 82.19 -84.84 66.05
C ARG A 156 80.74 -84.56 65.68
N LEU A 157 79.80 -85.39 66.16
CA LEU A 157 78.37 -85.20 65.92
C LEU A 157 77.84 -83.91 66.57
N PHE A 158 78.34 -83.56 67.75
CA PHE A 158 78.02 -82.28 68.40
C PHE A 158 78.46 -81.09 67.54
N GLN A 159 79.73 -81.04 67.10
CA GLN A 159 80.24 -79.99 66.21
C GLN A 159 79.48 -79.94 64.87
N MET A 160 79.10 -81.10 64.30
CA MET A 160 78.26 -81.17 63.10
C MET A 160 76.82 -80.70 63.32
N SER A 161 76.30 -80.77 64.55
CA SER A 161 74.97 -80.27 64.89
C SER A 161 74.99 -78.77 65.18
N GLU A 162 76.00 -78.29 65.90
CA GLU A 162 76.23 -76.89 66.23
C GLU A 162 76.46 -76.05 64.96
N SER A 163 77.34 -76.49 64.07
CA SER A 163 77.57 -75.84 62.77
C SER A 163 76.31 -75.80 61.89
N LYS A 164 75.47 -76.85 61.91
CA LYS A 164 74.17 -76.83 61.22
C LYS A 164 73.18 -75.84 61.87
N SER A 165 73.14 -75.76 63.20
CA SER A 165 72.30 -74.78 63.91
C SER A 165 72.67 -73.36 63.50
N ASN A 166 73.98 -73.04 63.50
CA ASN A 166 74.48 -71.71 63.16
C ASN A 166 74.17 -71.31 61.71
N VAL A 167 74.22 -72.27 60.76
CA VAL A 167 73.82 -72.03 59.36
C VAL A 167 72.31 -71.78 59.26
N ILE A 168 71.49 -72.56 59.96
CA ILE A 168 70.02 -72.39 59.99
C ILE A 168 69.64 -71.05 60.64
N GLU A 169 70.34 -70.61 61.68
CA GLU A 169 70.11 -69.30 62.32
C GLU A 169 70.48 -68.14 61.39
N GLU A 170 71.61 -68.20 60.69
CA GLU A 170 72.01 -67.19 59.70
C GLU A 170 71.05 -67.14 58.50
N GLU A 171 70.56 -68.29 58.03
CA GLU A 171 69.56 -68.35 56.96
C GLU A 171 68.20 -67.78 57.43
N ASN A 172 67.75 -68.12 58.63
CA ASN A 172 66.57 -67.50 59.25
C ASN A 172 66.73 -65.98 59.43
N ARG A 173 67.93 -65.50 59.78
CA ARG A 173 68.24 -64.07 59.90
C ARG A 173 68.13 -63.36 58.54
N ARG A 174 68.65 -63.97 57.47
CA ARG A 174 68.52 -63.46 56.09
C ARG A 174 67.08 -63.42 55.62
N LEU A 175 66.31 -64.48 55.86
CA LEU A 175 64.90 -64.56 55.50
C LEU A 175 64.06 -63.48 56.22
N ARG A 176 64.34 -63.21 57.50
CA ARG A 176 63.69 -62.10 58.24
C ARG A 176 63.96 -60.74 57.61
N ILE A 177 65.22 -60.44 57.27
CA ILE A 177 65.59 -59.19 56.60
C ILE A 177 64.86 -59.07 55.27
N ARG A 178 64.87 -60.11 54.42
CA ARG A 178 64.19 -60.05 53.11
C ARG A 178 62.67 -59.91 53.23
N VAL A 179 62.05 -60.46 54.27
CA VAL A 179 60.61 -60.23 54.57
C VAL A 179 60.35 -58.78 54.97
N GLU A 180 61.24 -58.16 55.75
CA GLU A 180 61.13 -56.74 56.12
C GLU A 180 61.34 -55.81 54.91
N ASP A 181 62.32 -56.10 54.05
CA ASP A 181 62.53 -55.41 52.77
C ASP A 181 61.28 -55.49 51.89
N LEU A 182 60.74 -56.71 51.66
CA LEU A 182 59.55 -56.93 50.85
C LEU A 182 58.31 -56.23 51.41
N GLN A 183 58.16 -56.17 52.74
CA GLN A 183 57.10 -55.39 53.37
C GLN A 183 57.26 -53.88 53.16
N ASN A 184 58.49 -53.37 53.07
CA ASN A 184 58.75 -51.96 52.83
C ASN A 184 58.63 -51.60 51.34
N GLU A 185 59.06 -52.47 50.43
CA GLU A 185 58.74 -52.42 48.99
C GLU A 185 57.22 -52.35 48.77
N LEU A 186 56.46 -53.26 49.40
CA LEU A 186 55.00 -53.32 49.29
C LEU A 186 54.33 -52.03 49.79
N LYS A 187 54.70 -51.52 50.97
CA LYS A 187 54.19 -50.23 51.50
C LYS A 187 54.48 -49.08 50.52
N GLY A 188 55.65 -49.06 49.90
CA GLY A 188 56.00 -48.06 48.87
C GLY A 188 55.09 -48.12 47.64
N VAL A 189 54.79 -49.33 47.16
CA VAL A 189 53.82 -49.56 46.06
C VAL A 189 52.40 -49.18 46.46
N GLU A 190 51.97 -49.46 47.70
CA GLU A 190 50.64 -49.07 48.20
C GLU A 190 50.49 -47.54 48.33
N ILE A 191 51.52 -46.85 48.84
CA ILE A 191 51.55 -45.38 48.96
C ILE A 191 51.51 -44.74 47.58
N THR A 192 52.37 -45.16 46.65
CA THR A 192 52.40 -44.61 45.28
C THR A 192 51.10 -44.87 44.52
N LYS A 193 50.52 -46.07 44.64
CA LYS A 193 49.19 -46.41 44.10
C LYS A 193 48.08 -45.53 44.72
N SER A 194 48.13 -45.28 46.04
CA SER A 194 47.18 -44.40 46.73
C SER A 194 47.31 -42.94 46.25
N GLN A 195 48.53 -42.48 46.01
CA GLN A 195 48.81 -41.15 45.48
C GLN A 195 48.24 -40.99 44.06
N PHE A 196 48.58 -41.92 43.16
CA PHE A 196 48.11 -41.90 41.77
C PHE A 196 46.58 -41.94 41.67
N LEU A 197 45.92 -42.76 42.50
CA LEU A 197 44.44 -42.78 42.59
C LEU A 197 43.84 -41.46 43.07
N LYS A 198 44.48 -40.75 44.01
CA LYS A 198 44.03 -39.42 44.46
C LYS A 198 44.20 -38.36 43.38
N ASP A 199 45.29 -38.40 42.63
CA ASP A 199 45.55 -37.39 41.59
C ASP A 199 44.68 -37.63 40.35
N PHE A 200 44.50 -38.88 39.93
CA PHE A 200 43.57 -39.25 38.85
C PHE A 200 42.10 -38.95 39.22
N THR A 201 41.71 -39.04 40.49
CA THR A 201 40.35 -38.64 40.92
C THR A 201 40.17 -37.11 41.00
N LYS A 202 41.20 -36.33 41.36
CA LYS A 202 41.16 -34.87 41.21
C LYS A 202 41.00 -34.46 39.75
N GLU A 203 41.76 -35.07 38.85
CA GLU A 203 41.69 -34.78 37.40
C GLU A 203 40.32 -35.15 36.83
N LYS A 204 39.82 -36.36 37.12
CA LYS A 204 38.47 -36.78 36.74
C LYS A 204 37.41 -35.78 37.22
N ASN A 205 37.49 -35.34 38.47
CA ASN A 205 36.52 -34.38 39.01
C ASN A 205 36.65 -33.02 38.31
N SER A 206 37.86 -32.48 38.12
CA SER A 206 38.05 -31.21 37.41
C SER A 206 37.58 -31.26 35.94
N LEU A 207 37.69 -32.42 35.28
CA LEU A 207 37.12 -32.64 33.95
C LEU A 207 35.59 -32.74 34.00
N HIS A 208 35.02 -33.37 35.03
CA HIS A 208 33.57 -33.42 35.25
C HIS A 208 32.99 -32.03 35.50
N ASP A 209 33.60 -31.22 36.37
CA ASP A 209 33.21 -29.84 36.65
C ASP A 209 33.20 -28.98 35.38
N LYS A 210 34.21 -29.14 34.51
CA LYS A 210 34.30 -28.46 33.20
C LYS A 210 33.20 -28.93 32.24
N VAL A 211 32.92 -30.23 32.18
CA VAL A 211 31.82 -30.78 31.36
C VAL A 211 30.46 -30.27 31.85
N GLU A 212 30.26 -30.15 33.17
CA GLU A 212 29.03 -29.57 33.74
C GLU A 212 28.91 -28.07 33.44
N GLN A 213 30.02 -27.32 33.46
CA GLN A 213 30.06 -25.91 33.05
C GLN A 213 29.72 -25.74 31.55
N TYR A 214 30.35 -26.50 30.65
CA TYR A 214 30.05 -26.45 29.22
C TYR A 214 28.62 -26.92 28.90
N ALA A 215 28.07 -27.89 29.64
CA ALA A 215 26.68 -28.31 29.50
C ALA A 215 25.70 -27.18 29.89
N LYS A 216 26.00 -26.42 30.95
CA LYS A 216 25.20 -25.23 31.35
C LYS A 216 25.30 -24.12 30.30
N GLN A 217 26.52 -23.80 29.83
CA GLN A 217 26.72 -22.80 28.79
C GLN A 217 26.00 -23.15 27.48
N ASN A 218 26.01 -24.42 27.06
CA ASN A 218 25.21 -24.86 25.91
C ASN A 218 23.70 -24.73 26.17
N SER A 219 23.22 -25.06 27.37
CA SER A 219 21.80 -24.89 27.74
C SER A 219 21.38 -23.42 27.78
N GLU A 220 22.27 -22.51 28.21
CA GLU A 220 22.05 -21.07 28.23
C GLU A 220 22.00 -20.52 26.79
N LEU A 221 23.00 -20.85 25.96
CA LEU A 221 23.07 -20.46 24.55
C LEU A 221 21.91 -21.00 23.71
N GLN A 222 21.45 -22.24 23.95
CA GLN A 222 20.26 -22.77 23.27
C GLN A 222 18.99 -21.98 23.65
N GLN A 223 18.85 -21.58 24.93
CA GLN A 223 17.69 -20.80 25.38
C GLN A 223 17.77 -19.32 24.95
N GLU A 224 18.95 -18.78 24.69
CA GLU A 224 19.11 -17.48 24.01
C GLU A 224 18.78 -17.59 22.52
N LEU A 225 19.18 -18.68 21.86
CA LEU A 225 18.86 -18.94 20.45
C LEU A 225 17.35 -19.12 20.22
N GLU A 226 16.64 -19.82 21.11
CA GLU A 226 15.17 -19.95 21.05
C GLU A 226 14.47 -18.60 21.18
N LYS A 227 14.93 -17.72 22.10
CA LYS A 227 14.37 -16.37 22.28
C LYS A 227 14.63 -15.49 21.06
N ALA A 228 15.86 -15.47 20.55
CA ALA A 228 16.18 -14.77 19.31
C ALA A 228 15.33 -15.29 18.12
N GLY A 229 15.04 -16.60 18.09
CA GLY A 229 14.11 -17.20 17.13
C GLY A 229 12.67 -16.69 17.26
N SER A 230 12.11 -16.63 18.49
CA SER A 230 10.77 -16.08 18.71
C SER A 230 10.69 -14.59 18.39
N ASP A 231 11.71 -13.82 18.75
CA ASP A 231 11.76 -12.37 18.53
C ASP A 231 11.83 -12.05 17.02
N ILE A 232 12.59 -12.84 16.24
CA ILE A 232 12.66 -12.73 14.78
C ILE A 232 11.30 -13.06 14.12
N GLU A 233 10.60 -14.10 14.58
CA GLU A 233 9.30 -14.47 14.01
C GLU A 233 8.20 -13.46 14.38
N GLU A 234 8.23 -12.90 15.59
CA GLU A 234 7.34 -11.81 15.99
C GLU A 234 7.62 -10.51 15.21
N LEU A 235 8.88 -10.21 14.89
CA LEU A 235 9.25 -9.10 13.99
C LEU A 235 8.81 -9.34 12.54
N ARG A 236 8.89 -10.58 12.05
CA ARG A 236 8.35 -10.95 10.73
C ARG A 236 6.84 -10.76 10.67
N GLN A 237 6.11 -11.21 11.69
CA GLN A 237 4.66 -11.05 11.73
C GLN A 237 4.27 -9.56 11.75
N ARG A 238 4.94 -8.72 12.56
CA ARG A 238 4.73 -7.27 12.53
C ARG A 238 5.02 -6.62 11.17
N ASN A 239 6.02 -7.11 10.43
CA ASN A 239 6.30 -6.60 9.09
C ASN A 239 5.19 -6.96 8.09
N VAL A 240 4.63 -8.18 8.15
CA VAL A 240 3.47 -8.58 7.33
C VAL A 240 2.25 -7.72 7.70
N GLU A 241 1.97 -7.55 8.98
CA GLU A 241 0.89 -6.67 9.47
C GLU A 241 1.09 -5.21 9.01
N ALA A 242 2.33 -4.72 8.95
CA ALA A 242 2.66 -3.38 8.45
C ALA A 242 2.48 -3.25 6.92
N GLU A 243 2.83 -4.29 6.14
CA GLU A 243 2.57 -4.33 4.69
C GLU A 243 1.06 -4.40 4.38
N GLU A 244 0.28 -5.15 5.16
CA GLU A 244 -1.18 -5.15 5.06
C GLU A 244 -1.77 -3.76 5.38
N VAL A 245 -1.31 -3.09 6.43
CA VAL A 245 -1.73 -1.73 6.78
C VAL A 245 -1.37 -0.70 5.69
N ASP A 246 -0.16 -0.76 5.12
CA ASP A 246 0.26 0.12 4.02
C ASP A 246 -0.56 -0.13 2.73
N ASN A 247 -0.91 -1.39 2.44
CA ASN A 247 -1.79 -1.71 1.31
C ASN A 247 -3.24 -1.24 1.53
N LEU A 248 -3.80 -1.43 2.73
CA LEU A 248 -5.11 -0.89 3.11
C LEU A 248 -5.12 0.64 3.10
N GLN A 249 -4.03 1.30 3.53
CA GLN A 249 -3.89 2.75 3.47
C GLN A 249 -3.91 3.26 2.01
N LYS A 250 -3.16 2.63 1.10
CA LYS A 250 -3.19 2.94 -0.34
C LYS A 250 -4.58 2.75 -0.95
N GLU A 251 -5.33 1.74 -0.52
CA GLU A 251 -6.71 1.53 -0.96
C GLU A 251 -7.65 2.61 -0.40
N CYS A 252 -7.54 2.95 0.88
CA CYS A 252 -8.28 4.06 1.49
C CYS A 252 -7.98 5.41 0.81
N ASP A 253 -6.73 5.68 0.41
CA ASP A 253 -6.36 6.94 -0.26
C ASP A 253 -6.87 7.00 -1.71
N LYS A 254 -6.80 5.89 -2.46
CA LYS A 254 -7.50 5.78 -3.77
C LYS A 254 -8.99 6.03 -3.62
N LEU A 255 -9.64 5.42 -2.63
CA LEU A 255 -11.08 5.58 -2.39
C LEU A 255 -11.45 7.02 -2.00
N LYS A 256 -10.57 7.78 -1.32
CA LYS A 256 -10.75 9.21 -1.05
C LYS A 256 -10.64 10.05 -2.32
N GLU A 257 -9.67 9.77 -3.19
CA GLU A 257 -9.52 10.45 -4.48
C GLU A 257 -10.76 10.19 -5.36
N ASP A 258 -11.18 8.92 -5.46
CA ASP A 258 -12.40 8.48 -6.14
C ASP A 258 -13.66 9.17 -5.60
N LEU A 259 -13.80 9.28 -4.26
CA LEU A 259 -14.89 9.99 -3.61
C LEU A 259 -14.88 11.48 -3.96
N SER A 260 -13.72 12.15 -3.86
CA SER A 260 -13.59 13.58 -4.16
C SER A 260 -13.90 13.90 -5.63
N SER A 261 -13.55 13.00 -6.56
CA SER A 261 -13.92 13.14 -7.97
C SER A 261 -15.44 13.03 -8.18
N LYS A 262 -16.11 12.14 -7.43
CA LYS A 262 -17.57 11.97 -7.47
C LYS A 262 -18.28 13.16 -6.81
N GLU A 263 -17.77 13.70 -5.71
CA GLU A 263 -18.27 14.94 -5.09
C GLU A 263 -18.17 16.13 -6.06
N PHE A 264 -17.04 16.27 -6.79
CA PHE A 264 -16.90 17.28 -7.83
C PHE A 264 -17.91 17.10 -8.97
N ILE A 265 -18.09 15.86 -9.47
CA ILE A 265 -19.06 15.56 -10.53
C ILE A 265 -20.50 15.84 -10.06
N ILE A 266 -20.87 15.42 -8.84
CA ILE A 266 -22.19 15.66 -8.25
C ILE A 266 -22.46 17.16 -8.12
N LYS A 267 -21.47 17.94 -7.65
CA LYS A 267 -21.60 19.38 -7.56
C LYS A 267 -21.77 20.03 -8.93
N TRP A 268 -20.95 19.63 -9.92
CA TRP A 268 -21.03 20.15 -11.27
C TRP A 268 -22.38 19.82 -11.95
N THR A 269 -22.92 18.61 -11.76
CA THR A 269 -24.25 18.27 -12.29
C THR A 269 -25.36 19.00 -11.55
N GLN A 270 -25.23 19.24 -10.23
CA GLN A 270 -26.19 20.02 -9.46
C GLN A 270 -26.20 21.51 -9.87
N ASP A 271 -25.03 22.13 -10.03
CA ASP A 271 -24.89 23.50 -10.54
C ASP A 271 -25.46 23.61 -11.99
N ARG A 272 -25.27 22.58 -12.83
CA ARG A 272 -25.85 22.49 -14.19
C ARG A 272 -27.38 22.33 -14.17
N VAL A 273 -27.93 21.54 -13.25
CA VAL A 273 -29.40 21.39 -13.11
C VAL A 273 -30.02 22.71 -12.67
N LEU A 274 -29.44 23.40 -11.68
CA LEU A 274 -29.93 24.71 -11.23
C LEU A 274 -29.92 25.78 -12.35
N ALA A 275 -28.93 25.74 -13.24
CA ALA A 275 -28.90 26.60 -14.43
C ALA A 275 -30.07 26.29 -15.40
N LEU A 276 -30.26 25.02 -15.75
CA LEU A 276 -31.34 24.56 -16.63
C LEU A 276 -32.74 24.80 -16.03
N GLU A 277 -32.89 24.68 -14.71
CA GLU A 277 -34.12 25.04 -13.99
C GLU A 277 -34.40 26.54 -14.09
N CYS A 278 -33.37 27.38 -13.95
CA CYS A 278 -33.49 28.84 -14.11
C CYS A 278 -33.84 29.24 -15.55
N GLU A 279 -33.28 28.58 -16.56
CA GLU A 279 -33.62 28.77 -17.98
C GLU A 279 -35.06 28.33 -18.27
N CYS A 280 -35.50 27.18 -17.73
CA CYS A 280 -36.89 26.72 -17.80
C CYS A 280 -37.86 27.73 -17.16
N GLU A 281 -37.51 28.30 -16.01
CA GLU A 281 -38.32 29.30 -15.31
C GLU A 281 -38.41 30.62 -16.10
N GLN A 282 -37.30 31.06 -16.72
CA GLN A 282 -37.27 32.22 -17.62
C GLN A 282 -38.15 32.01 -18.86
N VAL A 283 -38.02 30.87 -19.55
CA VAL A 283 -38.85 30.52 -20.71
C VAL A 283 -40.32 30.41 -20.30
N ARG A 284 -40.62 29.89 -19.10
CA ARG A 284 -41.99 29.85 -18.56
C ARG A 284 -42.54 31.25 -18.28
N HIS A 285 -41.73 32.15 -17.74
CA HIS A 285 -42.12 33.55 -17.50
C HIS A 285 -42.42 34.27 -18.82
N HIS A 286 -41.53 34.14 -19.82
CA HIS A 286 -41.73 34.76 -21.13
C HIS A 286 -42.96 34.21 -21.88
N ASN A 287 -43.26 32.91 -21.75
CA ASN A 287 -44.53 32.36 -22.26
C ASN A 287 -45.75 32.98 -21.58
N VAL A 288 -45.71 33.29 -20.29
CA VAL A 288 -46.79 33.99 -19.57
C VAL A 288 -46.92 35.44 -20.05
N GLU A 289 -45.81 36.14 -20.30
CA GLU A 289 -45.80 37.48 -20.91
C GLU A 289 -46.46 37.46 -22.30
N LEU A 290 -46.03 36.58 -23.20
CA LEU A 290 -46.60 36.44 -24.55
C LEU A 290 -48.09 36.07 -24.55
N LEU A 291 -48.53 35.24 -23.61
CA LEU A 291 -49.95 34.91 -23.43
C LEU A 291 -50.76 36.12 -22.94
N ASN A 292 -50.20 36.93 -22.04
CA ASN A 292 -50.81 38.18 -21.59
C ASN A 292 -50.89 39.21 -22.73
N ASP A 293 -49.80 39.41 -23.49
CA ASP A 293 -49.77 40.34 -24.63
C ASP A 293 -50.77 39.93 -25.70
N MET A 294 -50.83 38.65 -26.09
CA MET A 294 -51.85 38.13 -27.00
C MET A 294 -53.27 38.35 -26.45
N SER A 295 -53.48 38.24 -25.14
CA SER A 295 -54.76 38.57 -24.50
C SER A 295 -55.10 40.06 -24.64
N THR A 296 -54.14 40.98 -24.41
CA THR A 296 -54.40 42.42 -24.60
C THR A 296 -54.66 42.77 -26.07
N CYS A 297 -53.98 42.10 -27.01
CA CYS A 297 -54.19 42.28 -28.44
C CYS A 297 -55.61 41.83 -28.84
N ARG A 298 -56.10 40.71 -28.29
CA ARG A 298 -57.51 40.27 -28.48
C ARG A 298 -58.52 41.24 -27.87
N SER A 299 -58.23 41.85 -26.71
CA SER A 299 -59.10 42.91 -26.16
C SER A 299 -59.18 44.12 -27.10
N LYS A 300 -58.02 44.62 -27.55
CA LYS A 300 -57.92 45.74 -28.51
C LYS A 300 -58.61 45.42 -29.83
N GLU A 301 -58.50 44.18 -30.32
CA GLU A 301 -59.22 43.70 -31.52
C GLU A 301 -60.74 43.74 -31.32
N ILE A 302 -61.25 43.24 -30.19
CA ILE A 302 -62.68 43.30 -29.83
C ILE A 302 -63.17 44.75 -29.72
N GLU A 303 -62.38 45.64 -29.11
CA GLU A 303 -62.68 47.08 -28.99
C GLU A 303 -62.73 47.77 -30.37
N LEU A 304 -61.77 47.47 -31.27
CA LEU A 304 -61.73 47.99 -32.63
C LEU A 304 -62.87 47.44 -33.50
N LEU A 305 -63.26 46.17 -33.34
CA LEU A 305 -64.41 45.58 -34.00
C LEU A 305 -65.72 46.21 -33.51
N ALA A 306 -65.87 46.44 -32.20
CA ALA A 306 -67.03 47.12 -31.62
C ALA A 306 -67.13 48.59 -32.08
N TYR A 307 -66.00 49.29 -32.19
CA TYR A 307 -65.96 50.64 -32.78
C TYR A 307 -66.36 50.62 -34.27
N THR A 308 -65.84 49.65 -35.03
CA THR A 308 -66.18 49.46 -36.46
C THR A 308 -67.66 49.14 -36.65
N GLN A 309 -68.25 48.32 -35.77
CA GLN A 309 -69.69 48.05 -35.75
C GLN A 309 -70.49 49.34 -35.46
N GLN A 310 -70.09 50.14 -34.47
CA GLN A 310 -70.79 51.39 -34.15
C GLN A 310 -70.68 52.43 -35.28
N VAL A 311 -69.53 52.51 -35.96
CA VAL A 311 -69.34 53.40 -37.12
C VAL A 311 -70.15 52.94 -38.32
N THR A 312 -70.19 51.63 -38.61
CA THR A 312 -71.00 51.10 -39.71
C THR A 312 -72.51 51.24 -39.45
N GLU A 313 -72.98 51.00 -38.22
CA GLU A 313 -74.37 51.26 -37.81
C GLU A 313 -74.74 52.75 -37.96
N LYS A 314 -73.86 53.67 -37.51
CA LYS A 314 -74.06 55.11 -37.69
C LYS A 314 -74.09 55.49 -39.18
N ASN A 315 -73.20 54.94 -40.00
CA ASN A 315 -73.18 55.22 -41.44
C ASN A 315 -74.45 54.70 -42.14
N VAL A 316 -74.93 53.49 -41.83
CA VAL A 316 -76.19 52.97 -42.36
C VAL A 316 -77.39 53.80 -41.90
N SER A 317 -77.42 54.23 -40.63
CA SER A 317 -78.45 55.12 -40.10
C SER A 317 -78.45 56.49 -40.78
N LEU A 318 -77.27 57.06 -41.06
CA LEU A 318 -77.10 58.32 -41.78
C LEU A 318 -77.47 58.19 -43.26
N GLN A 319 -77.07 57.10 -43.93
CA GLN A 319 -77.43 56.83 -45.32
C GLN A 319 -78.95 56.63 -45.49
N SER A 320 -79.59 55.91 -44.57
CA SER A 320 -81.06 55.79 -44.54
C SER A 320 -81.76 57.14 -44.34
N LYS A 321 -81.21 58.02 -43.48
CA LYS A 321 -81.71 59.40 -43.31
C LYS A 321 -81.47 60.25 -44.55
N LEU A 322 -80.32 60.14 -45.20
CA LEU A 322 -80.00 60.83 -46.45
C LEU A 322 -80.98 60.42 -47.54
N SER A 323 -81.17 59.13 -47.83
CA SER A 323 -82.13 58.70 -48.84
C SER A 323 -83.59 59.01 -48.50
N SER A 324 -83.95 59.11 -47.21
CA SER A 324 -85.27 59.64 -46.79
C SER A 324 -85.41 61.15 -47.03
N LEU A 325 -84.33 61.93 -46.93
CA LEU A 325 -84.30 63.36 -47.24
C LEU A 325 -84.23 63.61 -48.75
N GLU A 326 -83.43 62.85 -49.50
CA GLU A 326 -83.34 62.87 -50.96
C GLU A 326 -84.71 62.58 -51.60
N ALA A 327 -85.42 61.56 -51.12
CA ALA A 327 -86.79 61.27 -51.57
C ALA A 327 -87.77 62.42 -51.26
N LYS A 328 -87.64 63.09 -50.11
CA LYS A 328 -88.45 64.27 -49.77
C LYS A 328 -88.10 65.49 -50.64
N VAL A 329 -86.82 65.69 -50.97
CA VAL A 329 -86.36 66.75 -51.87
C VAL A 329 -86.90 66.49 -53.27
N SER A 330 -86.81 65.26 -53.80
CA SER A 330 -87.39 64.90 -55.11
C SER A 330 -88.91 65.16 -55.15
N ALA A 331 -89.65 64.75 -54.12
CA ALA A 331 -91.08 64.99 -54.04
C ALA A 331 -91.43 66.50 -53.97
N LEU A 332 -90.70 67.27 -53.16
CA LEU A 332 -90.87 68.73 -53.08
C LEU A 332 -90.43 69.45 -54.36
N GLU A 333 -89.46 68.92 -55.10
CA GLU A 333 -89.10 69.42 -56.42
C GLU A 333 -90.18 69.12 -57.47
N GLU A 334 -90.77 67.92 -57.45
CA GLU A 334 -91.89 67.54 -58.32
C GLU A 334 -93.12 68.40 -58.05
N ASP A 335 -93.48 68.62 -56.78
CA ASP A 335 -94.56 69.54 -56.42
C ASP A 335 -94.23 71.00 -56.78
N ASN A 336 -92.99 71.47 -56.59
CA ASN A 336 -92.58 72.82 -57.05
C ASN A 336 -92.68 72.95 -58.58
N LYS A 337 -92.20 71.96 -59.35
CA LYS A 337 -92.34 71.92 -60.81
C LYS A 337 -93.82 71.97 -61.22
N ARG A 338 -94.66 71.15 -60.58
CA ARG A 338 -96.12 71.07 -60.81
C ARG A 338 -96.89 72.32 -60.37
N MET A 339 -96.38 73.08 -59.40
CA MET A 339 -96.94 74.37 -59.01
C MET A 339 -96.45 75.49 -59.95
N SER A 340 -95.21 75.43 -60.46
CA SER A 340 -94.73 76.33 -61.52
C SER A 340 -95.55 76.17 -62.79
N THR A 341 -95.79 74.94 -63.27
CA THR A 341 -96.62 74.72 -64.48
C THR A 341 -98.03 75.25 -64.29
N LYS A 342 -98.66 75.07 -63.12
CA LYS A 342 -99.98 75.69 -62.83
C LYS A 342 -99.95 77.22 -62.81
N ILE A 343 -98.88 77.83 -62.29
CA ILE A 343 -98.70 79.28 -62.31
C ILE A 343 -98.50 79.77 -63.76
N GLU A 344 -97.78 79.04 -64.59
CA GLU A 344 -97.60 79.32 -66.01
C GLU A 344 -98.90 79.12 -66.82
N GLU A 345 -99.65 78.05 -66.54
CA GLU A 345 -100.98 77.75 -67.09
C GLU A 345 -101.95 78.89 -66.77
N SER A 346 -102.19 79.20 -65.49
CA SER A 346 -103.09 80.28 -65.09
C SER A 346 -102.58 81.68 -65.47
N SER A 347 -101.28 81.89 -65.61
CA SER A 347 -100.73 83.13 -66.21
C SER A 347 -101.00 83.19 -67.72
N GLY A 348 -100.95 82.05 -68.41
CA GLY A 348 -101.32 81.90 -69.81
C GLY A 348 -102.80 82.16 -70.05
N GLU A 349 -103.67 81.61 -69.20
CA GLU A 349 -105.11 81.85 -69.17
C GLU A 349 -105.42 83.33 -68.88
N ALA A 350 -104.79 83.93 -67.85
CA ALA A 350 -104.96 85.35 -67.53
C ALA A 350 -104.57 86.26 -68.70
N LYS A 351 -103.43 86.00 -69.35
CA LYS A 351 -103.02 86.68 -70.60
C LYS A 351 -103.96 86.35 -71.76
N GLY A 352 -104.63 85.19 -71.74
CA GLY A 352 -105.67 84.82 -72.69
C GLY A 352 -106.89 85.74 -72.55
N PHE A 353 -107.46 85.80 -71.34
CA PHE A 353 -108.57 86.67 -71.00
C PHE A 353 -108.26 88.16 -71.20
N GLU A 354 -107.03 88.60 -70.89
CA GLU A 354 -106.57 89.96 -71.16
C GLU A 354 -106.55 90.29 -72.67
N ARG A 355 -106.08 89.35 -73.51
CA ARG A 355 -106.14 89.51 -74.97
C ARG A 355 -107.57 89.50 -75.49
N THR A 356 -108.45 88.60 -75.05
CA THR A 356 -109.85 88.58 -75.52
C THR A 356 -110.58 89.86 -75.09
N LEU A 357 -110.38 90.32 -73.86
CA LEU A 357 -110.94 91.56 -73.34
C LEU A 357 -110.36 92.81 -74.04
N SER A 358 -109.11 92.76 -74.51
CA SER A 358 -108.54 93.82 -75.35
C SER A 358 -109.08 93.80 -76.79
N ILE A 359 -109.35 92.63 -77.36
CA ILE A 359 -109.98 92.48 -78.68
C ILE A 359 -111.44 92.95 -78.60
N GLU A 360 -112.18 92.56 -77.56
CA GLU A 360 -113.56 92.96 -77.30
C GLU A 360 -113.66 94.48 -77.07
N LYS A 361 -112.78 95.08 -76.26
CA LYS A 361 -112.68 96.55 -76.13
C LYS A 361 -112.39 97.25 -77.45
N LYS A 362 -111.54 96.66 -78.29
CA LYS A 362 -111.22 97.21 -79.62
C LYS A 362 -112.44 97.11 -80.54
N GLY A 363 -113.12 95.97 -80.58
CA GLY A 363 -114.38 95.76 -81.30
C GLY A 363 -115.47 96.74 -80.88
N PHE A 364 -115.75 96.87 -79.57
CA PHE A 364 -116.69 97.87 -79.05
C PHE A 364 -116.27 99.30 -79.38
N SER A 365 -114.97 99.61 -79.46
CA SER A 365 -114.50 100.95 -79.86
C SER A 365 -114.64 101.19 -81.36
N GLU A 366 -114.51 100.15 -82.19
CA GLU A 366 -114.68 100.22 -83.64
C GLU A 366 -116.17 100.28 -84.01
N GLU A 367 -117.02 99.45 -83.41
CA GLU A 367 -118.49 99.51 -83.52
C GLU A 367 -119.04 100.85 -83.01
N LYS A 368 -118.53 101.37 -81.89
CA LYS A 368 -118.87 102.71 -81.42
C LYS A 368 -118.43 103.80 -82.41
N GLN A 369 -117.29 103.63 -83.07
CA GLN A 369 -116.84 104.61 -84.07
C GLN A 369 -117.71 104.55 -85.32
N THR A 370 -118.02 103.37 -85.86
CA THR A 370 -118.93 103.25 -87.02
C THR A 370 -120.33 103.79 -86.70
N LEU A 371 -120.86 103.55 -85.49
CA LEU A 371 -122.12 104.15 -85.05
C LEU A 371 -122.04 105.67 -84.89
N LEU A 372 -120.89 106.24 -84.51
CA LEU A 372 -120.69 107.70 -84.50
C LEU A 372 -120.60 108.26 -85.92
N ASP A 373 -119.86 107.59 -86.81
CA ASP A 373 -119.71 107.96 -88.22
C ASP A 373 -121.06 107.89 -88.96
N GLU A 374 -121.86 106.84 -88.73
CA GLU A 374 -123.25 106.72 -89.22
C GLU A 374 -124.16 107.83 -88.68
N ILE A 375 -124.02 108.18 -87.40
CA ILE A 375 -124.76 109.30 -86.79
C ILE A 375 -124.31 110.65 -87.38
N GLU A 376 -123.04 110.81 -87.75
CA GLU A 376 -122.56 112.02 -88.45
C GLU A 376 -122.97 112.06 -89.92
N GLU A 377 -123.01 110.93 -90.62
CA GLU A 377 -123.59 110.85 -91.95
C GLU A 377 -125.09 111.17 -91.93
N GLN A 378 -125.86 110.59 -91.00
CA GLN A 378 -127.28 110.90 -90.83
C GLN A 378 -127.51 112.38 -90.48
N LYS A 379 -126.68 113.00 -89.62
CA LYS A 379 -126.71 114.46 -89.39
C LYS A 379 -126.39 115.23 -90.66
N GLY A 380 -125.44 114.79 -91.47
CA GLY A 380 -125.08 115.39 -92.76
C GLY A 380 -126.21 115.30 -93.80
N GLN A 381 -126.86 114.13 -93.91
CA GLN A 381 -128.05 113.93 -94.74
C GLN A 381 -129.21 114.83 -94.27
N ILE A 382 -129.46 114.91 -92.96
CA ILE A 382 -130.44 115.84 -92.36
C ILE A 382 -130.07 117.29 -92.68
N PHE A 383 -128.80 117.68 -92.58
CA PHE A 383 -128.35 119.04 -92.90
C PHE A 383 -128.53 119.37 -94.40
N MET A 384 -128.23 118.44 -95.31
CA MET A 384 -128.50 118.64 -96.74
C MET A 384 -130.00 118.74 -97.04
N LEU A 385 -130.85 117.92 -96.41
CA LEU A 385 -132.30 118.03 -96.54
C LEU A 385 -132.84 119.34 -95.94
N GLN A 386 -132.25 119.82 -94.84
CA GLN A 386 -132.54 121.12 -94.24
C GLN A 386 -132.15 122.27 -95.20
N GLN A 387 -130.96 122.19 -95.81
CA GLN A 387 -130.51 123.16 -96.82
C GLN A 387 -131.43 123.16 -98.04
N GLN A 388 -131.76 121.98 -98.60
CA GLN A 388 -132.71 121.86 -99.72
C GLN A 388 -134.10 122.40 -99.37
N LEU A 389 -134.56 122.21 -98.12
CA LEU A 389 -135.81 122.78 -97.64
C LEU A 389 -135.75 124.31 -97.60
N ASP A 390 -134.65 124.89 -97.12
CA ASP A 390 -134.46 126.34 -97.03
C ASP A 390 -134.15 126.99 -98.39
N GLU A 391 -133.50 126.28 -99.32
CA GLU A 391 -133.37 126.65 -100.73
C GLU A 391 -134.75 126.66 -101.41
N ALA A 392 -135.56 125.59 -101.27
CA ALA A 392 -136.91 125.55 -101.83
C ALA A 392 -137.85 126.60 -101.18
N ARG A 393 -137.69 126.91 -99.89
CA ARG A 393 -138.35 128.05 -99.24
C ARG A 393 -137.89 129.38 -99.84
N GLY A 394 -136.59 129.53 -100.09
CA GLY A 394 -135.99 130.67 -100.78
C GLY A 394 -136.57 130.85 -102.18
N GLU A 395 -136.66 129.78 -102.97
CA GLU A 395 -137.31 129.76 -104.28
C GLU A 395 -138.79 130.13 -104.19
N ILE A 396 -139.55 129.62 -103.22
CA ILE A 396 -140.96 130.01 -103.02
C ILE A 396 -141.08 131.51 -102.67
N VAL A 397 -140.17 132.06 -101.87
CA VAL A 397 -140.14 133.50 -101.55
C VAL A 397 -139.74 134.33 -102.78
N LEU A 398 -138.78 133.86 -103.57
CA LEU A 398 -138.35 134.50 -104.82
C LEU A 398 -139.45 134.44 -105.89
N LEU A 399 -140.11 133.30 -106.08
CA LEU A 399 -141.24 133.13 -107.01
C LEU A 399 -142.43 134.02 -106.60
N LYS A 400 -142.76 134.10 -105.30
CA LYS A 400 -143.74 135.07 -104.80
C LYS A 400 -143.33 136.50 -105.14
N LYS A 401 -142.09 136.90 -104.82
CA LYS A 401 -141.54 138.22 -105.20
C LYS A 401 -141.51 138.46 -106.71
N LYS A 402 -141.32 137.42 -107.54
CA LYS A 402 -141.20 137.51 -109.00
C LYS A 402 -142.55 137.52 -109.71
N HIS A 403 -143.59 136.93 -109.13
CA HIS A 403 -144.97 137.16 -109.56
C HIS A 403 -145.46 138.55 -109.12
N ASP A 404 -145.12 138.96 -107.90
CA ASP A 404 -145.32 140.35 -107.42
C ASP A 404 -144.56 141.38 -108.25
N SER A 405 -143.37 141.06 -108.75
CA SER A 405 -142.60 141.93 -109.66
C SER A 405 -143.22 141.90 -111.05
N SER A 406 -143.53 140.73 -111.62
CA SER A 406 -144.13 140.60 -112.95
C SER A 406 -145.47 141.35 -113.07
N LEU A 407 -146.31 141.32 -112.03
CA LEU A 407 -147.54 142.13 -111.98
C LEU A 407 -147.26 143.65 -111.93
N LYS A 408 -146.16 144.07 -111.28
CA LYS A 408 -145.71 145.48 -111.23
C LYS A 408 -144.93 145.89 -112.48
N GLU A 409 -144.26 144.97 -113.16
CA GLU A 409 -143.48 145.17 -114.38
C GLU A 409 -144.39 145.21 -115.61
N LEU A 410 -145.41 144.34 -115.71
CA LEU A 410 -146.47 144.51 -116.71
C LEU A 410 -147.25 145.84 -116.52
N SER A 411 -147.26 146.36 -115.28
CA SER A 411 -147.80 147.69 -114.93
C SER A 411 -146.79 148.86 -115.06
N LYS A 412 -145.50 148.59 -115.37
CA LYS A 412 -144.42 149.61 -115.44
C LYS A 412 -143.55 149.56 -116.70
N GLU A 413 -143.63 148.54 -117.55
CA GLU A 413 -143.06 148.59 -118.90
C GLU A 413 -143.83 149.58 -119.80
N LEU A 414 -145.00 150.04 -119.31
CA LEU A 414 -145.62 151.31 -119.68
C LEU A 414 -144.71 152.56 -119.41
N ARG A 415 -143.47 152.40 -118.88
CA ARG A 415 -142.62 153.53 -118.44
C ARG A 415 -141.07 153.33 -118.29
N ARG A 416 -140.44 152.43 -119.06
CA ARG A 416 -139.02 152.49 -119.56
C ARG A 416 -137.79 152.50 -118.58
N GLN A 417 -136.88 151.51 -118.77
CA GLN A 417 -135.38 151.60 -118.87
C GLN A 417 -134.38 151.74 -117.65
N ILE A 418 -133.20 151.05 -117.77
CA ILE A 418 -131.80 151.29 -117.18
C ILE A 418 -131.46 150.71 -115.74
N LYS A 419 -130.26 150.15 -115.31
CA LYS A 419 -129.04 149.43 -115.88
C LYS A 419 -127.93 148.93 -114.80
N ASP A 420 -127.17 147.81 -115.02
CA ASP A 420 -125.80 147.28 -114.51
C ASP A 420 -125.49 146.51 -113.13
N SER A 421 -124.28 145.85 -112.95
CA SER A 421 -123.84 144.84 -111.87
C SER A 421 -122.27 144.52 -111.68
N SER A 422 -121.74 143.77 -110.63
CA SER A 422 -120.35 143.08 -110.53
C SER A 422 -119.80 142.35 -109.18
N SER A 423 -118.88 141.31 -109.27
CA SER A 423 -117.72 140.71 -108.38
C SER A 423 -117.82 139.91 -106.99
N LEU A 424 -116.83 139.16 -106.32
CA LEU A 424 -115.68 138.17 -106.59
C LEU A 424 -114.81 137.56 -105.34
N GLU A 425 -114.23 136.29 -105.36
CA GLU A 425 -113.05 135.53 -104.63
C GLU A 425 -112.86 135.25 -103.05
N GLY A 426 -111.97 134.38 -102.39
CA GLY A 426 -111.00 133.21 -102.66
C GLY A 426 -109.95 132.68 -101.51
N MET A 427 -109.37 131.41 -101.53
CA MET A 427 -108.09 130.76 -100.89
C MET A 427 -107.92 130.28 -99.36
N SER A 428 -106.96 129.45 -98.74
CA SER A 428 -105.93 128.31 -99.01
C SER A 428 -105.08 127.65 -97.76
N GLN A 429 -104.36 126.46 -97.86
CA GLN A 429 -103.15 125.83 -97.07
C GLN A 429 -103.30 124.86 -95.78
N SER A 430 -102.38 124.04 -95.09
CA SER A 430 -100.89 123.60 -94.98
C SER A 430 -100.54 122.23 -94.14
N SER A 431 -99.27 121.76 -93.79
CA SER A 431 -98.88 120.40 -93.09
C SER A 431 -97.42 120.12 -92.39
N ARG A 432 -97.07 118.93 -91.72
CA ARG A 432 -95.71 118.46 -91.08
C ARG A 432 -95.48 116.96 -90.48
N ALA A 433 -94.25 116.48 -90.03
CA ALA A 433 -93.84 115.09 -89.42
C ALA A 433 -92.43 114.87 -88.65
N SER A 434 -92.02 113.69 -88.00
CA SER A 434 -90.66 113.34 -87.28
C SER A 434 -90.27 111.84 -86.77
N SER A 435 -89.00 111.47 -86.33
CA SER A 435 -88.39 110.10 -85.90
C SER A 435 -87.08 110.11 -84.94
N CYS A 436 -86.16 109.15 -84.50
CA CYS A 436 -85.60 107.72 -84.73
C CYS A 436 -84.73 106.99 -83.54
N SER A 437 -83.72 106.05 -83.73
CA SER A 437 -83.12 104.99 -82.74
C SER A 437 -81.53 104.57 -82.72
N SER A 438 -80.96 103.82 -81.68
CA SER A 438 -79.81 102.75 -81.67
C SER A 438 -78.27 102.84 -81.09
N LEU A 439 -77.71 101.75 -80.43
CA LEU A 439 -76.34 100.98 -80.36
C LEU A 439 -74.83 101.35 -79.87
N ASN A 440 -74.13 100.44 -79.08
CA ASN A 440 -72.71 99.77 -78.99
C ASN A 440 -71.20 100.28 -78.63
N THR A 441 -70.30 99.35 -78.08
CA THR A 441 -68.79 98.98 -78.29
C THR A 441 -67.44 99.28 -77.43
N ILE A 442 -66.53 98.25 -77.18
CA ILE A 442 -64.98 98.07 -77.28
C ILE A 442 -63.82 98.15 -76.14
N GLU A 443 -62.62 97.51 -76.42
CA GLU A 443 -61.34 96.91 -75.77
C GLU A 443 -60.20 97.62 -74.89
N THR A 444 -59.19 96.85 -74.30
CA THR A 444 -57.64 96.91 -74.45
C THR A 444 -56.70 96.21 -73.37
N ASN A 445 -55.33 96.09 -73.57
CA ASN A 445 -54.25 95.36 -72.74
C ASN A 445 -52.76 95.77 -73.17
N PRO A 446 -51.52 95.14 -72.94
CA PRO A 446 -50.82 94.22 -71.94
C PRO A 446 -49.25 94.47 -71.62
N ASN A 447 -48.50 93.52 -70.94
CA ASN A 447 -47.04 93.06 -71.15
C ASN A 447 -45.82 93.29 -70.13
N LYS A 448 -44.71 92.45 -70.24
CA LYS A 448 -43.25 92.50 -69.76
C LYS A 448 -42.79 91.59 -68.55
N GLN A 449 -41.51 91.15 -68.24
CA GLN A 449 -40.11 91.14 -68.83
C GLN A 449 -39.18 89.94 -68.29
N ASN A 450 -37.79 89.95 -68.32
CA ASN A 450 -36.91 88.70 -68.31
C ASN A 450 -35.35 88.81 -67.92
N LYS A 451 -34.60 87.67 -67.66
CA LYS A 451 -33.09 87.35 -67.66
C LYS A 451 -32.16 87.46 -66.38
N THR A 452 -30.82 87.11 -66.45
CA THR A 452 -30.10 85.95 -65.76
C THR A 452 -28.58 86.08 -65.24
N PRO A 453 -27.46 85.34 -65.61
CA PRO A 453 -26.39 84.82 -64.65
C PRO A 453 -24.82 84.94 -65.00
N GLU A 454 -23.85 84.35 -64.21
CA GLU A 454 -22.57 83.56 -64.55
C GLU A 454 -21.37 83.39 -63.48
N LEU A 455 -20.07 83.15 -63.86
CA LEU A 455 -19.00 82.27 -63.21
C LEU A 455 -17.65 82.90 -62.64
N SER A 456 -16.78 82.14 -61.89
CA SER A 456 -15.24 82.06 -61.94
C SER A 456 -14.43 81.58 -60.65
N LEU A 457 -13.09 81.41 -60.75
CA LEU A 457 -12.01 80.94 -59.78
C LEU A 457 -10.59 81.53 -60.20
N PRO A 458 -9.33 81.21 -59.72
CA PRO A 458 -8.75 80.22 -58.75
C PRO A 458 -7.46 80.67 -57.88
N GLU A 459 -6.60 79.72 -57.44
CA GLU A 459 -5.11 79.74 -57.14
C GLU A 459 -4.45 79.72 -55.70
N ARG A 460 -3.13 80.03 -55.54
CA ARG A 460 -2.08 79.10 -54.98
C ARG A 460 -1.01 79.71 -53.99
N GLN A 461 -0.09 78.85 -53.48
CA GLN A 461 1.33 79.05 -53.01
C GLN A 461 1.66 78.79 -51.51
N ASP A 462 2.87 78.36 -51.05
CA ASP A 462 3.91 77.44 -51.61
C ASP A 462 4.88 76.79 -50.53
N ILE A 463 6.12 77.27 -50.28
CA ILE A 463 7.32 76.45 -49.85
C ILE A 463 8.32 77.18 -48.91
N GLU A 464 9.07 76.47 -48.02
CA GLU A 464 10.45 76.85 -47.58
C GLU A 464 11.33 75.66 -47.06
N LEU A 465 12.65 75.87 -46.84
CA LEU A 465 13.71 74.85 -46.64
C LEU A 465 14.60 75.06 -45.36
N PRO A 466 15.35 74.05 -44.87
CA PRO A 466 15.95 74.07 -43.52
C PRO A 466 17.41 74.57 -43.42
N VAL A 467 17.79 75.04 -42.23
CA VAL A 467 19.15 75.52 -41.88
C VAL A 467 19.77 74.70 -40.73
N ILE A 468 21.08 74.43 -40.81
CA ILE A 468 21.88 73.70 -39.80
C ILE A 468 22.44 74.70 -38.76
N PRO A 469 22.27 74.48 -37.44
CA PRO A 469 22.67 75.46 -36.43
C PRO A 469 23.87 75.06 -35.53
N ASP A 470 24.45 76.08 -34.88
CA ASP A 470 25.61 76.07 -33.97
C ASP A 470 25.51 75.07 -32.79
N GLN A 471 26.65 74.75 -32.14
CA GLN A 471 26.74 73.75 -31.07
C GLN A 471 25.90 74.07 -29.83
N GLN A 472 25.74 75.35 -29.45
CA GLN A 472 24.81 75.72 -28.36
C GLN A 472 23.35 75.59 -28.81
N VAL A 473 23.05 75.93 -30.06
CA VAL A 473 21.71 75.76 -30.64
C VAL A 473 21.39 74.28 -30.86
N LEU A 474 22.38 73.43 -31.12
CA LEU A 474 22.27 71.97 -31.09
C LEU A 474 21.97 71.47 -29.68
N VAL A 475 22.61 71.99 -28.63
CA VAL A 475 22.26 71.65 -27.24
C VAL A 475 20.85 72.14 -26.89
N GLU A 476 20.45 73.35 -27.27
CA GLU A 476 19.06 73.80 -27.14
C GLU A 476 18.08 72.91 -27.94
N ARG A 477 18.44 72.54 -29.17
CA ARG A 477 17.64 71.66 -30.04
C ARG A 477 17.54 70.27 -29.44
N ILE A 478 18.60 69.77 -28.81
CA ILE A 478 18.61 68.51 -28.04
C ILE A 478 17.74 68.64 -26.79
N LEU A 479 17.81 69.73 -26.02
CA LEU A 479 16.95 69.96 -24.85
C LEU A 479 15.47 70.23 -25.21
N LYS A 480 15.21 70.78 -26.40
CA LYS A 480 13.86 70.95 -26.98
C LYS A 480 13.36 69.63 -27.54
N LEU A 481 14.19 68.86 -28.25
CA LEU A 481 13.89 67.51 -28.73
C LEU A 481 13.72 66.52 -27.58
N GLN A 482 14.49 66.60 -26.51
CA GLN A 482 14.33 65.78 -25.29
C GLN A 482 13.01 66.13 -24.61
N ARG A 483 12.63 67.41 -24.49
CA ARG A 483 11.30 67.79 -23.98
C ARG A 483 10.16 67.36 -24.91
N VAL A 484 10.35 67.37 -26.22
CA VAL A 484 9.38 66.85 -27.21
C VAL A 484 9.35 65.31 -27.21
N LEU A 485 10.47 64.64 -26.97
CA LEU A 485 10.58 63.19 -26.86
C LEU A 485 9.98 62.71 -25.54
N VAL A 486 10.19 63.40 -24.42
CA VAL A 486 9.48 63.14 -23.16
C VAL A 486 7.98 63.35 -23.36
N LYS A 487 7.53 64.45 -23.96
CA LYS A 487 6.09 64.65 -24.27
C LYS A 487 5.52 63.65 -25.28
N LYS A 488 6.34 63.13 -26.20
CA LYS A 488 5.96 62.02 -27.09
C LYS A 488 5.99 60.68 -26.37
N GLN A 489 6.86 60.48 -25.39
CA GLN A 489 6.92 59.29 -24.55
C GLN A 489 5.70 59.28 -23.62
N GLU A 490 5.43 60.35 -22.87
CA GLU A 490 4.18 60.57 -22.13
C GLU A 490 2.93 60.29 -22.99
N LYS A 491 2.96 60.66 -24.29
CA LYS A 491 1.86 60.36 -25.21
C LYS A 491 1.86 58.93 -25.76
N VAL A 492 3.02 58.30 -25.93
CA VAL A 492 3.15 56.86 -26.27
C VAL A 492 2.71 56.02 -25.08
N ASP A 493 3.19 56.30 -23.88
CA ASP A 493 2.79 55.71 -22.61
C ASP A 493 1.27 55.85 -22.42
N PHE A 494 0.71 57.06 -22.58
CA PHE A 494 -0.75 57.25 -22.56
C PHE A 494 -1.50 56.42 -23.63
N LEU A 495 -0.97 56.33 -24.86
CA LEU A 495 -1.60 55.56 -25.94
C LEU A 495 -1.41 54.04 -25.74
N GLN A 496 -0.36 53.63 -25.04
CA GLN A 496 -0.05 52.26 -24.69
C GLN A 496 -0.88 51.82 -23.48
N ASP A 497 -1.08 52.67 -22.47
CA ASP A 497 -2.03 52.46 -21.38
C ASP A 497 -3.47 52.45 -21.89
N HIS A 498 -3.85 53.36 -22.78
CA HIS A 498 -5.15 53.31 -23.45
C HIS A 498 -5.28 52.05 -24.33
N GLY A 499 -4.21 51.65 -25.03
CA GLY A 499 -4.16 50.40 -25.80
C GLY A 499 -4.31 49.17 -24.92
N ASN A 500 -3.63 49.13 -23.77
CA ASN A 500 -3.72 48.09 -22.76
C ASN A 500 -5.14 48.05 -22.17
N GLN A 501 -5.73 49.19 -21.81
CA GLN A 501 -7.12 49.30 -21.34
C GLN A 501 -8.12 48.81 -22.40
N LEU A 502 -7.90 49.15 -23.67
CA LEU A 502 -8.75 48.71 -24.78
C LEU A 502 -8.60 47.20 -25.05
N VAL A 503 -7.38 46.64 -24.92
CA VAL A 503 -7.11 45.20 -24.97
C VAL A 503 -7.74 44.50 -23.76
N ASP A 504 -7.70 45.09 -22.58
CA ASP A 504 -8.33 44.60 -21.35
C ASP A 504 -9.86 44.58 -21.48
N GLU A 505 -10.45 45.66 -22.01
CA GLU A 505 -11.87 45.72 -22.35
C GLU A 505 -12.24 44.72 -23.45
N LEU A 506 -11.40 44.56 -24.47
CA LEU A 506 -11.64 43.59 -25.55
C LEU A 506 -11.52 42.16 -25.03
N GLN A 507 -10.57 41.85 -24.14
CA GLN A 507 -10.48 40.57 -23.45
C GLN A 507 -11.67 40.33 -22.50
N LYS A 508 -12.13 41.36 -21.77
CA LYS A 508 -13.33 41.27 -20.92
C LYS A 508 -14.57 41.02 -21.78
N LYS A 509 -14.74 41.75 -22.87
CA LYS A 509 -15.83 41.57 -23.84
C LYS A 509 -15.75 40.22 -24.55
N CYS A 510 -14.57 39.77 -24.97
CA CYS A 510 -14.37 38.42 -25.51
C CYS A 510 -14.67 37.33 -24.47
N LYS A 511 -14.30 37.50 -23.20
CA LYS A 511 -14.67 36.57 -22.11
C LYS A 511 -16.18 36.57 -21.85
N ILE A 512 -16.85 37.72 -21.92
CA ILE A 512 -18.31 37.82 -21.83
C ILE A 512 -18.99 37.18 -23.04
N ILE A 513 -18.53 37.44 -24.26
CA ILE A 513 -19.05 36.84 -25.50
C ILE A 513 -18.79 35.33 -25.52
N GLN A 514 -17.64 34.87 -25.05
CA GLN A 514 -17.30 33.45 -24.94
C GLN A 514 -18.14 32.76 -23.85
N ALA A 515 -18.30 33.37 -22.68
CA ALA A 515 -19.19 32.85 -21.64
C ALA A 515 -20.64 32.80 -22.14
N TYR A 516 -21.11 33.86 -22.83
CA TYR A 516 -22.43 33.91 -23.44
C TYR A 516 -22.60 32.80 -24.49
N ALA A 517 -21.69 32.68 -25.47
CA ALA A 517 -21.73 31.65 -26.50
C ALA A 517 -21.48 30.20 -25.99
N MET A 518 -20.98 30.03 -24.77
CA MET A 518 -20.87 28.73 -24.07
C MET A 518 -22.04 28.45 -23.12
N SER A 519 -22.83 29.48 -22.78
CA SER A 519 -24.07 29.38 -21.99
C SER A 519 -25.32 29.26 -22.86
N GLN A 520 -25.29 29.82 -24.07
CA GLN A 520 -26.35 29.73 -25.06
C GLN A 520 -26.22 28.43 -25.85
N ASP A 521 -27.34 27.74 -26.08
CA ASP A 521 -27.37 26.53 -26.91
C ASP A 521 -26.86 26.83 -28.35
N PRO A 522 -26.25 25.84 -29.03
CA PRO A 522 -25.58 26.02 -30.33
C PRO A 522 -26.52 26.35 -31.52
N GLY A 523 -27.79 26.69 -31.26
CA GLY A 523 -28.71 27.31 -32.21
C GLY A 523 -29.02 28.79 -31.93
N ALA A 524 -28.94 29.27 -30.68
CA ALA A 524 -29.52 30.55 -30.25
C ALA A 524 -28.83 31.82 -30.80
N LEU A 525 -27.65 31.69 -31.41
CA LEU A 525 -26.92 32.76 -32.10
C LEU A 525 -27.07 32.70 -33.63
N SER A 526 -27.96 31.84 -34.13
CA SER A 526 -28.32 31.79 -35.54
C SER A 526 -29.18 32.99 -35.92
N SER A 527 -28.85 33.70 -37.00
CA SER A 527 -29.69 34.80 -37.49
C SER A 527 -31.01 34.27 -38.07
N ASP A 528 -32.08 35.07 -38.04
CA ASP A 528 -33.40 34.70 -38.58
C ASP A 528 -33.34 34.15 -40.02
N LEU A 529 -32.47 34.70 -40.87
CA LEU A 529 -32.24 34.21 -42.24
C LEU A 529 -31.60 32.80 -42.28
N SER A 530 -30.70 32.51 -41.34
CA SER A 530 -30.08 31.20 -41.20
C SER A 530 -31.08 30.17 -40.66
N ASP A 531 -31.93 30.55 -39.71
CA ASP A 531 -32.96 29.64 -39.18
C ASP A 531 -34.17 29.49 -40.10
N GLN A 532 -34.51 30.50 -40.91
CA GLN A 532 -35.41 30.33 -42.06
C GLN A 532 -34.81 29.35 -43.08
N SER A 533 -33.52 29.51 -43.43
CA SER A 533 -32.82 28.58 -44.34
C SER A 533 -32.78 27.15 -43.78
N LYS A 534 -32.51 26.97 -42.48
CA LYS A 534 -32.57 25.65 -41.81
C LYS A 534 -33.99 25.12 -41.74
N ALA A 535 -34.99 25.95 -41.46
CA ALA A 535 -36.38 25.55 -41.43
C ALA A 535 -36.86 25.10 -42.81
N GLU A 536 -36.43 25.75 -43.89
CA GLU A 536 -36.66 25.28 -45.26
C GLU A 536 -35.92 23.96 -45.55
N VAL A 537 -34.64 23.85 -45.18
CA VAL A 537 -33.87 22.59 -45.30
C VAL A 537 -34.52 21.44 -44.50
N VAL A 538 -35.15 21.70 -43.35
CA VAL A 538 -35.88 20.69 -42.56
C VAL A 538 -37.26 20.39 -43.15
N LYS A 539 -37.97 21.40 -43.66
CA LYS A 539 -39.33 21.31 -44.23
C LYS A 539 -39.36 20.64 -45.61
N TYR A 540 -38.34 20.85 -46.43
CA TYR A 540 -38.18 20.23 -47.75
C TYR A 540 -37.23 19.03 -47.74
N GLY A 541 -36.45 18.83 -46.67
CA GLY A 541 -35.50 17.73 -46.56
C GLY A 541 -34.29 17.92 -47.48
N GLY A 542 -33.58 19.04 -47.33
CA GLY A 542 -32.57 19.51 -48.28
C GLY A 542 -31.54 18.46 -48.69
N VAL A 543 -31.35 18.33 -50.01
CA VAL A 543 -30.36 17.49 -50.72
C VAL A 543 -30.35 16.03 -50.25
N MET A 544 -29.72 15.71 -49.12
CA MET A 544 -29.60 14.33 -48.60
C MET A 544 -30.95 13.70 -48.26
N ALA A 545 -31.92 14.44 -47.72
CA ALA A 545 -33.24 13.87 -47.42
C ALA A 545 -34.14 13.76 -48.67
N SER A 546 -33.96 14.61 -49.69
CA SER A 546 -34.53 14.40 -51.04
C SER A 546 -33.82 13.29 -51.83
N LEU A 547 -32.58 12.93 -51.47
CA LEU A 547 -31.82 11.80 -51.99
C LEU A 547 -32.36 10.44 -51.50
N TYR A 548 -32.85 10.39 -50.25
CA TYR A 548 -33.36 9.17 -49.62
C TYR A 548 -34.90 9.08 -49.56
N SER A 549 -35.63 10.19 -49.72
CA SER A 549 -37.09 10.17 -49.84
C SER A 549 -37.53 10.14 -51.31
N SER A 550 -38.52 9.32 -51.64
CA SER A 550 -38.96 9.04 -53.01
C SER A 550 -39.82 10.15 -53.65
N LYS A 551 -39.63 11.41 -53.23
CA LYS A 551 -40.36 12.58 -53.74
C LYS A 551 -39.38 13.55 -54.43
N PRO A 552 -39.36 13.64 -55.76
CA PRO A 552 -38.54 14.63 -56.45
C PRO A 552 -39.13 16.03 -56.21
N SER A 553 -38.54 16.77 -55.26
CA SER A 553 -38.96 18.13 -54.90
C SER A 553 -37.95 19.21 -55.32
N ASP A 554 -36.71 18.81 -55.66
CA ASP A 554 -35.66 19.69 -56.19
C ASP A 554 -35.42 19.38 -57.68
N GLU A 555 -35.66 20.35 -58.58
CA GLU A 555 -35.22 20.26 -59.99
C GLU A 555 -33.69 20.23 -60.13
N GLY A 556 -32.95 20.68 -59.11
CA GLY A 556 -31.49 20.67 -59.09
C GLY A 556 -30.85 19.32 -58.71
N LEU A 557 -31.61 18.36 -58.16
CA LEU A 557 -31.07 17.10 -57.65
C LEU A 557 -30.97 16.03 -58.75
N THR A 558 -30.07 16.25 -59.71
CA THR A 558 -29.84 15.28 -60.80
C THR A 558 -29.19 13.98 -60.32
N LEU A 559 -29.38 12.90 -61.08
CA LEU A 559 -28.77 11.59 -60.82
C LEU A 559 -27.22 11.66 -60.81
N GLU A 560 -26.65 12.56 -61.61
CA GLU A 560 -25.20 12.75 -61.68
C GLU A 560 -24.64 13.48 -60.43
N LEU A 561 -25.38 14.46 -59.89
CA LEU A 561 -25.01 15.13 -58.65
C LEU A 561 -25.10 14.18 -57.45
N SER A 562 -26.13 13.34 -57.37
CA SER A 562 -26.28 12.34 -56.30
C SER A 562 -25.19 11.26 -56.34
N LEU A 563 -24.81 10.77 -57.54
CA LEU A 563 -23.67 9.86 -57.70
C LEU A 563 -22.34 10.54 -57.32
N GLN A 564 -22.14 11.82 -57.66
CA GLN A 564 -20.92 12.55 -57.28
C GLN A 564 -20.84 12.80 -55.76
N ILE A 565 -21.96 13.10 -55.10
CA ILE A 565 -22.04 13.24 -53.63
C ILE A 565 -21.69 11.90 -52.96
N ASN A 566 -22.26 10.79 -53.44
CA ASN A 566 -21.98 9.46 -52.90
C ASN A 566 -20.49 9.09 -53.05
N SER A 567 -19.91 9.28 -54.24
CA SER A 567 -18.47 9.06 -54.49
C SER A 567 -17.56 9.90 -53.57
N LYS A 568 -17.91 11.18 -53.32
CA LYS A 568 -17.17 12.04 -52.38
C LYS A 568 -17.31 11.59 -50.92
N LEU A 569 -18.52 11.20 -50.49
CA LEU A 569 -18.75 10.66 -49.14
C LEU A 569 -17.99 9.34 -48.93
N GLN A 570 -18.00 8.44 -49.92
CA GLN A 570 -17.24 7.20 -49.90
C GLN A 570 -15.74 7.48 -49.76
N ALA A 571 -15.17 8.39 -50.57
CA ALA A 571 -13.75 8.75 -50.49
C ALA A 571 -13.34 9.33 -49.11
N VAL A 572 -14.19 10.17 -48.50
CA VAL A 572 -13.98 10.69 -47.14
C VAL A 572 -14.07 9.58 -46.09
N LEU A 573 -14.98 8.62 -46.26
CA LEU A 573 -15.16 7.50 -45.33
C LEU A 573 -14.02 6.49 -45.46
N GLU A 574 -13.51 6.23 -46.66
CA GLU A 574 -12.32 5.42 -46.91
C GLU A 574 -11.04 6.05 -46.32
N ASP A 575 -10.84 7.36 -46.51
CA ASP A 575 -9.74 8.12 -45.87
C ASP A 575 -9.85 8.11 -44.33
N ALA A 576 -11.05 8.28 -43.78
CA ALA A 576 -11.29 8.19 -42.34
C ALA A 576 -11.04 6.77 -41.79
N LEU A 577 -11.45 5.71 -42.50
CA LEU A 577 -11.16 4.33 -42.12
C LEU A 577 -9.65 4.03 -42.20
N LEU A 578 -8.98 4.45 -43.26
CA LEU A 578 -7.52 4.28 -43.41
C LEU A 578 -6.77 4.96 -42.27
N LYS A 579 -7.11 6.22 -41.94
CA LYS A 579 -6.54 6.94 -40.80
C LYS A 579 -6.78 6.23 -39.47
N ASN A 580 -7.98 5.68 -39.24
CA ASN A 580 -8.26 4.91 -38.02
C ASN A 580 -7.48 3.59 -37.95
N ILE A 581 -7.25 2.91 -39.08
CA ILE A 581 -6.39 1.72 -39.15
C ILE A 581 -4.95 2.09 -38.81
N THR A 582 -4.37 3.09 -39.48
CA THR A 582 -2.99 3.55 -39.21
C THR A 582 -2.82 4.07 -37.78
N LEU A 583 -3.81 4.76 -37.20
CA LEU A 583 -3.78 5.15 -35.79
C LEU A 583 -3.76 3.93 -34.86
N LYS A 584 -4.55 2.89 -35.16
CA LYS A 584 -4.56 1.64 -34.38
C LYS A 584 -3.24 0.87 -34.47
N GLU A 585 -2.61 0.87 -35.65
CA GLU A 585 -1.26 0.32 -35.85
C GLU A 585 -0.21 1.12 -35.06
N ASN A 586 -0.22 2.45 -35.16
CA ASN A 586 0.66 3.33 -34.40
C ASN A 586 0.51 3.15 -32.87
N ILE A 587 -0.72 3.03 -32.36
CA ILE A 587 -1.00 2.74 -30.94
C ILE A 587 -0.44 1.36 -30.55
N SER A 588 -0.56 0.35 -31.43
CA SER A 588 -0.02 -0.99 -31.20
C SER A 588 1.52 -0.99 -31.17
N THR A 589 2.16 -0.21 -32.06
CA THR A 589 3.62 -0.03 -32.10
C THR A 589 4.13 0.73 -30.87
N LEU A 590 3.44 1.80 -30.45
CA LEU A 590 3.75 2.53 -29.22
C LEU A 590 3.60 1.62 -27.99
N GLY A 591 2.54 0.80 -27.91
CA GLY A 591 2.36 -0.18 -26.84
C GLY A 591 3.50 -1.21 -26.78
N ALA A 592 3.96 -1.70 -27.93
CA ALA A 592 5.10 -2.60 -28.00
C ALA A 592 6.42 -1.94 -27.56
N GLU A 593 6.64 -0.66 -27.89
CA GLU A 593 7.84 0.08 -27.46
C GLU A 593 7.80 0.44 -25.98
N ILE A 594 6.64 0.84 -25.45
CA ILE A 594 6.40 1.04 -24.01
C ILE A 594 6.67 -0.26 -23.25
N PHE A 595 6.25 -1.42 -23.78
CA PHE A 595 6.54 -2.71 -23.17
C PHE A 595 8.06 -3.00 -23.12
N LYS A 596 8.79 -2.79 -24.22
CA LYS A 596 10.26 -2.92 -24.24
C LYS A 596 10.94 -1.98 -23.24
N LEU A 597 10.53 -0.71 -23.19
CA LEU A 597 11.09 0.28 -22.28
C LEU A 597 10.79 -0.07 -20.81
N THR A 598 9.61 -0.62 -20.51
CA THR A 598 9.24 -1.09 -19.18
C THR A 598 10.10 -2.29 -18.75
N GLU A 599 10.26 -3.28 -19.63
CA GLU A 599 11.11 -4.45 -19.38
C GLU A 599 12.59 -4.06 -19.24
N LEU A 600 13.09 -3.13 -20.08
CA LEU A 600 14.47 -2.66 -20.01
C LEU A 600 14.72 -1.80 -18.75
N ASN A 601 13.76 -0.98 -18.32
CA ASN A 601 13.81 -0.28 -17.04
C ASN A 601 13.84 -1.26 -15.86
N LYS A 602 13.02 -2.30 -15.88
CA LYS A 602 13.05 -3.37 -14.86
C LYS A 602 14.43 -4.04 -14.81
N GLN A 603 14.96 -4.45 -15.96
CA GLN A 603 16.30 -5.03 -16.04
C GLN A 603 17.43 -4.06 -15.67
N LEU A 604 17.21 -2.74 -15.71
CA LEU A 604 18.13 -1.74 -15.16
C LEU A 604 17.99 -1.62 -13.64
N GLN A 605 16.77 -1.72 -13.10
CA GLN A 605 16.50 -1.74 -11.67
C GLN A 605 17.13 -2.99 -11.00
N ASP A 606 16.90 -4.19 -11.56
CA ASP A 606 17.54 -5.44 -11.12
C ASP A 606 19.09 -5.33 -11.15
N LYS A 607 19.64 -4.61 -12.14
CA LYS A 607 21.08 -4.34 -12.24
C LYS A 607 21.56 -3.29 -11.24
N MET A 608 20.74 -2.28 -10.90
CA MET A 608 21.06 -1.29 -9.88
C MET A 608 21.04 -1.90 -8.48
N GLU A 609 20.08 -2.76 -8.16
CA GLU A 609 20.02 -3.51 -6.90
C GLU A 609 21.24 -4.43 -6.77
N THR A 610 21.50 -5.28 -7.77
CA THR A 610 22.67 -6.19 -7.75
C THR A 610 24.02 -5.48 -7.94
N LEU A 611 24.07 -4.19 -8.29
CA LEU A 611 25.27 -3.35 -8.21
C LEU A 611 25.38 -2.66 -6.84
N GLY A 612 24.25 -2.28 -6.24
CA GLY A 612 24.14 -1.82 -4.86
C GLY A 612 24.73 -2.85 -3.90
N ASP A 613 24.25 -4.10 -3.96
CA ASP A 613 24.74 -5.21 -3.15
C ASP A 613 26.24 -5.43 -3.31
N LYS A 614 26.76 -5.41 -4.56
CA LYS A 614 28.20 -5.56 -4.84
C LYS A 614 29.00 -4.39 -4.29
N THR A 615 28.48 -3.17 -4.37
CA THR A 615 29.13 -1.97 -3.85
C THR A 615 29.14 -1.98 -2.32
N VAL A 616 28.03 -2.37 -1.68
CA VAL A 616 27.93 -2.58 -0.22
C VAL A 616 28.90 -3.68 0.22
N LEU A 617 28.93 -4.84 -0.44
CA LEU A 617 29.89 -5.93 -0.18
C LEU A 617 31.35 -5.48 -0.38
N GLN A 618 31.64 -4.63 -1.36
CA GLN A 618 32.98 -4.09 -1.60
C GLN A 618 33.37 -3.04 -0.55
N ILE A 619 32.44 -2.21 -0.08
CA ILE A 619 32.62 -1.28 1.05
C ILE A 619 32.82 -2.07 2.36
N PHE A 620 32.06 -3.14 2.58
CA PHE A 620 32.21 -4.05 3.73
C PHE A 620 33.57 -4.75 3.70
N ARG A 621 33.97 -5.35 2.57
CA ARG A 621 35.31 -5.94 2.40
C ARG A 621 36.42 -4.92 2.65
N SER A 622 36.28 -3.71 2.12
CA SER A 622 37.26 -2.63 2.32
C SER A 622 37.36 -2.23 3.80
N ASN A 623 36.24 -2.05 4.49
CA ASN A 623 36.20 -1.76 5.93
C ASN A 623 36.69 -2.93 6.79
N LEU A 624 36.44 -4.17 6.40
CA LEU A 624 36.93 -5.36 7.11
C LEU A 624 38.45 -5.48 7.00
N ILE A 625 39.01 -5.24 5.80
CA ILE A 625 40.46 -5.13 5.58
C ILE A 625 41.05 -3.98 6.41
N TYR A 626 40.39 -2.82 6.44
CA TYR A 626 40.84 -1.67 7.25
C TYR A 626 40.79 -1.94 8.77
N LYS A 627 39.75 -2.64 9.26
CA LYS A 627 39.67 -3.09 10.66
C LYS A 627 40.80 -4.09 10.98
N SER A 628 41.02 -5.10 10.13
CA SER A 628 42.10 -6.08 10.32
C SER A 628 43.48 -5.41 10.33
N PHE A 629 43.77 -4.49 9.40
CA PHE A 629 45.02 -3.73 9.41
C PHE A 629 45.21 -2.90 10.69
N ARG A 630 44.12 -2.33 11.22
CA ARG A 630 44.17 -1.51 12.44
C ARG A 630 44.35 -2.31 13.73
N VAL A 631 43.94 -3.59 13.75
CA VAL A 631 44.14 -4.50 14.90
C VAL A 631 45.61 -4.94 15.02
N PHE A 632 46.34 -5.06 13.91
CA PHE A 632 47.77 -5.46 13.93
C PHE A 632 48.75 -4.37 14.39
N PHE A 633 48.29 -3.14 14.64
CA PHE A 633 49.13 -1.99 15.03
C PHE A 633 48.73 -1.39 16.40
N VAL A 634 48.52 -2.25 17.40
CA VAL A 634 48.33 -1.87 18.81
C VAL A 634 49.32 -2.66 19.70
N PRO A 635 50.15 -2.00 20.53
CA PRO A 635 51.02 -2.69 21.48
C PRO A 635 50.22 -3.49 22.52
N ILE A 636 50.69 -4.69 22.86
CA ILE A 636 50.00 -5.58 23.81
C ILE A 636 50.32 -5.15 25.24
N GLU A 637 49.47 -4.31 25.84
CA GLU A 637 49.45 -4.08 27.29
C GLU A 637 48.05 -4.13 27.90
N SER A 638 47.93 -4.90 29.00
CA SER A 638 46.82 -4.97 29.95
C SER A 638 45.48 -5.58 29.50
N HIS A 639 44.83 -6.28 30.43
CA HIS A 639 43.55 -6.98 30.20
C HIS A 639 42.35 -6.02 30.21
N ARG A 640 41.56 -6.00 29.13
CA ARG A 640 40.10 -5.82 29.18
C ARG A 640 39.44 -6.22 27.85
N LEU A 641 38.50 -7.17 27.91
CA LEU A 641 37.58 -7.43 26.80
C LEU A 641 36.57 -6.27 26.74
N VAL A 642 36.66 -5.45 25.69
CA VAL A 642 35.63 -4.45 25.38
C VAL A 642 34.68 -5.06 24.36
N ASN A 643 33.42 -5.22 24.75
CA ASN A 643 32.39 -5.76 23.90
C ASN A 643 31.94 -4.68 22.89
N ILE A 644 32.02 -4.95 21.58
CA ILE A 644 31.55 -4.04 20.52
C ILE A 644 30.65 -4.85 19.59
N GLY A 645 29.36 -4.89 19.91
CA GLY A 645 28.34 -5.42 19.02
C GLY A 645 28.00 -4.41 17.92
N VAL A 646 28.04 -4.86 16.67
CA VAL A 646 27.40 -4.20 15.51
C VAL A 646 26.86 -5.29 14.59
N ASP A 647 25.54 -5.44 14.60
CA ASP A 647 24.65 -5.86 13.51
C ASP A 647 24.96 -7.14 12.70
N GLY A 648 24.32 -8.24 13.14
CA GLY A 648 23.23 -8.81 12.32
C GLY A 648 23.57 -9.56 11.04
N SER A 649 24.82 -10.01 10.82
CA SER A 649 25.20 -10.74 9.60
C SER A 649 26.08 -11.97 9.88
N ALA A 650 25.44 -13.11 10.17
CA ALA A 650 26.10 -14.39 10.41
C ALA A 650 26.54 -15.08 9.10
N ILE A 651 27.70 -14.70 8.56
CA ILE A 651 28.34 -15.42 7.45
C ILE A 651 29.03 -16.67 8.01
N VAL A 652 28.45 -17.84 7.78
CA VAL A 652 29.04 -19.14 8.16
C VAL A 652 30.17 -19.47 7.19
N PHE A 653 31.40 -19.11 7.56
CA PHE A 653 32.60 -19.63 6.90
C PHE A 653 32.83 -21.08 7.29
N ASN A 654 33.04 -21.93 6.29
CA ASN A 654 33.30 -23.35 6.54
C ASN A 654 34.73 -23.52 7.07
N VAL A 655 34.96 -24.44 8.01
CA VAL A 655 36.22 -24.51 8.78
C VAL A 655 37.44 -24.76 7.86
N GLU A 656 37.23 -25.44 6.73
CA GLU A 656 38.25 -25.73 5.72
C GLU A 656 38.75 -24.47 4.98
N GLU A 657 37.91 -23.45 4.77
CA GLU A 657 38.30 -22.20 4.10
C GLU A 657 39.21 -21.34 4.99
N LEU A 658 38.95 -21.34 6.31
CA LEU A 658 39.79 -20.63 7.28
C LEU A 658 41.19 -21.27 7.42
N THR A 659 41.32 -22.60 7.30
CA THR A 659 42.63 -23.24 7.17
C THR A 659 43.34 -22.86 5.88
N LEU A 660 42.62 -22.78 4.75
CA LEU A 660 43.20 -22.38 3.47
C LEU A 660 43.75 -20.94 3.52
N ILE A 661 43.00 -20.00 4.12
CA ILE A 661 43.43 -18.61 4.30
C ILE A 661 44.67 -18.53 5.21
N ARG A 662 44.71 -19.28 6.31
CA ARG A 662 45.87 -19.33 7.22
C ARG A 662 47.13 -19.81 6.50
N ASP A 663 47.01 -20.87 5.71
CA ASP A 663 48.16 -21.51 5.08
C ASP A 663 48.64 -20.72 3.85
N VAL A 664 47.74 -20.02 3.15
CA VAL A 664 48.10 -19.01 2.13
C VAL A 664 48.82 -17.81 2.76
N PHE A 665 48.34 -17.27 3.90
CA PHE A 665 49.05 -16.18 4.61
C PHE A 665 50.43 -16.60 5.12
N SER A 666 50.55 -17.82 5.65
CA SER A 666 51.83 -18.41 6.07
C SER A 666 52.80 -18.51 4.88
N THR A 667 52.30 -18.94 3.72
CA THR A 667 53.09 -19.05 2.47
C THR A 667 53.54 -17.68 1.95
N ILE A 668 52.68 -16.67 2.00
CA ILE A 668 53.01 -15.30 1.57
C ILE A 668 54.07 -14.67 2.50
N LEU A 669 53.99 -14.91 3.82
CA LEU A 669 55.01 -14.47 4.77
C LEU A 669 56.34 -15.20 4.58
N TYR A 670 56.33 -16.48 4.18
CA TYR A 670 57.56 -17.25 3.89
C TYR A 670 58.23 -16.90 2.55
N LEU A 671 57.55 -16.18 1.67
CA LEU A 671 58.08 -15.67 0.40
C LEU A 671 58.45 -14.16 0.46
N GLY A 672 58.35 -13.54 1.64
CA GLY A 672 58.56 -12.12 1.87
C GLY A 672 59.79 -11.76 2.72
N CYS A 673 60.72 -12.70 2.91
CA CYS A 673 61.97 -12.55 3.68
C CYS A 673 63.17 -13.07 2.88
#